data_AF-A0AA43CF98-F1
#
_entry.id   AF-A0AA43CF98-F1
#
_cell.length_a   1.000
_cell.length_b   1.000
_cell.length_c   1.000
_cell.angle_alpha   90.00
_cell.angle_beta   90.00
_cell.angle_gamma   90.00
#
_symmetry.space_group_name_H-M   'P 1'
#
loop_
_entity.id
_entity.type
_entity.pdbx_description
1 polymer ?
#
loop_
_entity_poly.entity_id
_entity_poly.type
_entity_poly.pdbx_seq_one_letter_code
_entity_poly.pdbx_strand_id
1 'polypeptide(L)'
;MQRSRRWSIATLLAIGLIAVVSSVSAQSMIDLEVDGEFTGTIAGAGSVQARFFATQGAALRLDVRADSGTTLQPMVVFRDGVGADIGGSTQNLRWLPFGNLIHYVTVPADGFYTARISAVSGDGDFWAHLTGNSTAPAVTATLFGTVTDASNAGLINGATVLVDGAAFDTTDANGDYSGLLTPGTYDMTFQAMGYDDRIESVTMADMDVELNVSLTPVVAASVSTETTGDPVFGGMVTAMATIATEPGVTVTSIQWTQTFGTPVMIAGATTDTATVTLGNVADYKDELIHVLSEPPIGPEDLPPNVPVPEGEFPGGLQDRLQVVAASHFALEKAGLVVLEVEVTTDAGVFTDEVEIHTDLPWPVATGLRNVPIGLPVLLHGVEQGSYLWSLSEPAGSLATLTDETTQTPYFTPDVSGLYRLEVMDPVTFGVAATLEVYAGTYRGVIVGQRTDGTPISDTACTFCHNDGLAPDKFTPWEQTGHSQILGDYLDTGTHNRTSCFDCHATGHNTAADSGGMDDASDYQDFLDAGLLNNPGDNWTTMLAQFPEAARLSNVQCESCHGPQNTNAHGFAGPLGDPRISLSADVCGSCHGEPARHARFPQWQLSGHANYELAIDEAGSGNCSRCHTANGFLAWLPVLTGEVPGDPLDNVNVTWTEDESHPQTCVTCHDPHDAGTSSGNNPDVNIRISGDTPPLIAGFQANDVGRGAVCMTCHNSRRGLRNDSTFDALSASEKARAPHGGVQTDVLMGENAFFVEVGAPGGHATTGDTCVDCHMKSTPPPELLSYNSNGANHTFYAELTICSDCHSPFLLAADIQDGVEQLLGQLEEYVLAGHLDLLDEQIALGNTIDFNGDVTVTDVADIDEIVFGSFRGRQAIGVTVSGVDYGFFRLPDIDVVGATTVTLPEVADDVLLKAGWNWNLINYDGSMGIHNPFYSSELLIAARDEMIALLSGGGARRRADSVTGDSDGTRPGPRQRLLRPGSLR
;
A
#
# COMPACT_ATOMS: atom_id res chain seq x y z
N MET A 1 -19.29 15.87 -43.77
CA MET A 1 -19.84 16.90 -44.69
C MET A 1 -18.92 18.11 -44.71
N GLN A 2 -18.92 18.94 -45.76
CA GLN A 2 -18.14 20.19 -45.79
C GLN A 2 -18.89 21.35 -45.12
N ARG A 3 -18.17 22.25 -44.42
CA ARG A 3 -18.27 23.70 -44.64
C ARG A 3 -17.12 24.49 -43.99
N SER A 4 -16.73 25.58 -44.64
CA SER A 4 -15.73 26.55 -44.23
C SER A 4 -16.07 27.93 -44.85
N ARG A 5 -15.25 28.97 -44.54
CA ARG A 5 -15.37 30.43 -44.85
C ARG A 5 -15.90 31.22 -43.63
N ARG A 6 -15.29 32.34 -43.18
CA ARG A 6 -14.83 33.60 -43.86
C ARG A 6 -16.00 34.42 -44.43
N TRP A 7 -16.06 35.76 -44.39
CA TRP A 7 -15.06 36.82 -44.08
C TRP A 7 -15.54 37.65 -42.84
N SER A 8 -15.27 38.93 -42.51
CA SER A 8 -14.78 40.16 -43.19
C SER A 8 -14.14 41.15 -42.18
N ILE A 9 -13.57 42.29 -42.64
CA ILE A 9 -12.95 43.36 -41.83
C ILE A 9 -13.40 44.75 -42.34
N ALA A 10 -13.74 45.70 -41.44
CA ALA A 10 -13.62 47.17 -41.56
C ALA A 10 -14.25 47.91 -40.35
N THR A 11 -13.84 49.10 -39.85
CA THR A 11 -12.58 49.89 -39.94
C THR A 11 -12.56 51.01 -38.86
N LEU A 12 -11.49 51.07 -38.05
CA LEU A 12 -10.86 52.20 -37.30
C LEU A 12 -11.68 53.37 -36.68
N LEU A 13 -11.42 53.64 -35.37
CA LEU A 13 -10.82 54.89 -34.78
C LEU A 13 -11.07 54.95 -33.24
N ALA A 14 -10.20 55.42 -32.33
CA ALA A 14 -8.72 55.40 -32.21
C ALA A 14 -8.28 55.89 -30.79
N ILE A 15 -7.01 55.64 -30.42
CA ILE A 15 -6.24 56.17 -29.25
C ILE A 15 -6.57 55.56 -27.87
N GLY A 16 -5.54 55.05 -27.17
CA GLY A 16 -5.60 54.60 -25.77
C GLY A 16 -4.72 53.38 -25.50
N LEU A 17 -3.38 53.52 -25.54
CA LEU A 17 -2.45 52.39 -25.39
C LEU A 17 -1.84 52.33 -23.96
N ILE A 18 -2.22 51.31 -23.20
CA ILE A 18 -1.44 50.59 -22.18
C ILE A 18 -2.06 49.19 -22.13
N ALA A 19 -1.23 48.14 -22.17
CA ALA A 19 -1.69 46.77 -22.01
C ALA A 19 -0.84 46.10 -20.93
N VAL A 20 -1.49 45.69 -19.84
CA VAL A 20 -0.93 44.73 -18.90
C VAL A 20 -1.23 43.35 -19.46
N VAL A 21 -0.21 42.51 -19.63
CA VAL A 21 -0.38 41.12 -20.05
C VAL A 21 -0.40 40.26 -18.79
N SER A 22 -1.59 39.80 -18.41
CA SER A 22 -1.76 38.73 -17.44
C SER A 22 -1.62 37.35 -18.11
N SER A 23 -1.15 36.37 -17.34
CA SER A 23 -1.38 34.92 -17.49
C SER A 23 -1.42 34.34 -18.93
N VAL A 24 -0.34 33.68 -19.34
CA VAL A 24 -0.39 32.66 -20.41
C VAL A 24 -0.25 31.27 -19.79
N SER A 25 -1.38 30.63 -19.51
CA SER A 25 -1.46 29.20 -19.20
C SER A 25 -1.66 28.41 -20.50
N ALA A 26 -0.56 28.08 -21.18
CA ALA A 26 -0.58 27.20 -22.35
C ALA A 26 0.78 26.49 -22.50
N GLN A 27 0.81 25.17 -22.37
CA GLN A 27 1.95 24.35 -22.75
C GLN A 27 2.01 24.21 -24.28
N SER A 28 2.49 25.27 -24.94
CA SER A 28 3.09 25.17 -26.26
C SER A 28 4.61 25.21 -26.08
N MET A 29 5.29 24.08 -26.26
CA MET A 29 6.75 24.07 -26.31
C MET A 29 7.21 24.96 -27.48
N ILE A 30 8.14 25.86 -27.19
CA ILE A 30 8.77 26.74 -28.17
C ILE A 30 10.26 26.44 -28.11
N ASP A 31 10.81 25.88 -29.19
CA ASP A 31 12.25 25.71 -29.36
C ASP A 31 12.92 27.08 -29.25
N LEU A 32 13.94 27.20 -28.38
CA LEU A 32 14.63 28.47 -28.16
C LEU A 32 16.15 28.26 -28.00
N GLU A 33 16.90 29.06 -28.75
CA GLU A 33 18.22 28.73 -29.28
C GLU A 33 19.38 29.00 -28.29
N VAL A 34 19.86 27.95 -27.61
CA VAL A 34 21.23 27.72 -27.05
C VAL A 34 21.86 28.72 -26.05
N ASP A 35 21.50 30.01 -26.04
CA ASP A 35 22.24 31.07 -25.35
C ASP A 35 21.30 32.09 -24.67
N GLY A 36 21.24 32.09 -23.33
CA GLY A 36 20.24 32.83 -22.55
C GLY A 36 20.82 34.02 -21.78
N GLU A 37 20.31 35.23 -22.03
CA GLU A 37 20.73 36.47 -21.36
C GLU A 37 19.55 37.11 -20.60
N PHE A 38 19.67 37.18 -19.27
CA PHE A 38 18.63 37.63 -18.35
C PHE A 38 19.06 38.92 -17.64
N THR A 39 18.14 39.87 -17.46
CA THR A 39 18.40 41.15 -16.78
C THR A 39 17.35 41.39 -15.70
N GLY A 40 17.76 42.01 -14.58
CA GLY A 40 16.88 42.23 -13.44
C GLY A 40 17.36 43.31 -12.48
N THR A 41 16.53 43.60 -11.48
CA THR A 41 16.76 44.65 -10.48
C THR A 41 16.39 44.14 -9.11
N ILE A 42 17.24 44.36 -8.11
CA ILE A 42 17.01 44.06 -6.70
C ILE A 42 17.11 45.37 -5.91
N ALA A 43 16.17 45.60 -5.00
CA ALA A 43 16.21 46.69 -4.04
C ALA A 43 15.78 46.14 -2.67
N GLY A 44 16.68 46.19 -1.69
CA GLY A 44 16.55 45.46 -0.43
C GLY A 44 17.24 44.09 -0.46
N ALA A 45 17.31 43.45 0.70
CA ALA A 45 17.91 42.13 0.86
C ALA A 45 17.00 41.02 0.32
N GLY A 46 17.16 40.68 -0.96
CA GLY A 46 16.46 39.59 -1.64
C GLY A 46 17.38 38.48 -2.16
N SER A 47 16.78 37.47 -2.77
CA SER A 47 17.47 36.41 -3.53
C SER A 47 16.73 36.12 -4.83
N VAL A 48 17.41 35.49 -5.80
CA VAL A 48 16.85 35.16 -7.12
C VAL A 48 17.21 33.71 -7.42
N GLN A 49 16.22 32.83 -7.45
CA GLN A 49 16.42 31.42 -7.77
C GLN A 49 16.23 31.16 -9.26
N ALA A 50 17.05 30.27 -9.81
CA ALA A 50 16.90 29.73 -11.16
C ALA A 50 17.04 28.19 -11.08
N ARG A 51 16.24 27.46 -11.87
CA ARG A 51 16.32 25.99 -12.00
C ARG A 51 16.75 25.62 -13.42
N PHE A 52 17.48 24.52 -13.57
CA PHE A 52 18.10 24.09 -14.82
C PHE A 52 17.98 22.58 -15.03
N PHE A 53 17.83 22.14 -16.28
CA PHE A 53 17.84 20.73 -16.69
C PHE A 53 18.67 20.56 -17.96
N ALA A 54 19.35 19.41 -18.11
CA ALA A 54 20.15 19.07 -19.28
C ALA A 54 20.03 17.57 -19.59
N THR A 55 19.76 17.22 -20.85
CA THR A 55 19.51 15.85 -21.30
C THR A 55 20.78 15.10 -21.74
N GLN A 56 21.90 15.80 -21.92
CA GLN A 56 23.23 15.24 -22.20
C GLN A 56 24.32 16.02 -21.45
N GLY A 57 25.54 15.46 -21.40
CA GLY A 57 26.66 15.95 -20.60
C GLY A 57 27.22 17.30 -21.08
N ALA A 58 26.64 18.39 -20.58
CA ALA A 58 27.02 19.76 -20.92
C ALA A 58 27.97 20.39 -19.88
N ALA A 59 28.82 21.32 -20.35
CA ALA A 59 29.54 22.26 -19.49
C ALA A 59 28.90 23.65 -19.59
N LEU A 60 28.59 24.27 -18.45
CA LEU A 60 27.87 25.55 -18.40
C LEU A 60 28.76 26.71 -17.92
N ARG A 61 28.51 27.90 -18.43
CA ARG A 61 29.09 29.16 -17.94
C ARG A 61 27.99 30.05 -17.37
N LEU A 62 28.29 30.66 -16.21
CA LEU A 62 27.40 31.60 -15.54
C LEU A 62 28.17 32.92 -15.30
N ASP A 63 27.80 33.95 -16.04
CA ASP A 63 28.41 35.28 -16.01
C ASP A 63 27.41 36.25 -15.35
N VAL A 64 27.61 36.56 -14.06
CA VAL A 64 26.72 37.43 -13.26
C VAL A 64 27.42 38.75 -12.96
N ARG A 65 26.83 39.86 -13.38
CA ARG A 65 27.41 41.19 -13.27
C ARG A 65 26.42 42.16 -12.63
N ALA A 66 26.88 42.90 -11.63
CA ALA A 66 26.17 44.09 -11.13
C ALA A 66 26.58 45.32 -11.94
N ASP A 67 25.64 46.25 -12.14
CA ASP A 67 25.95 47.55 -12.76
C ASP A 67 26.76 48.47 -11.82
N SER A 68 27.40 49.47 -12.41
CA SER A 68 28.53 50.18 -11.79
C SER A 68 28.20 50.89 -10.47
N GLY A 69 28.65 50.31 -9.35
CA GLY A 69 28.66 50.96 -8.04
C GLY A 69 28.53 50.00 -6.85
N THR A 70 27.99 48.81 -7.07
CA THR A 70 27.67 47.84 -6.02
C THR A 70 28.64 46.65 -6.03
N THR A 71 28.73 45.93 -4.92
CA THR A 71 29.65 44.80 -4.75
C THR A 71 28.85 43.52 -4.55
N LEU A 72 28.98 42.58 -5.49
CA LEU A 72 28.42 41.24 -5.36
C LEU A 72 29.07 40.54 -4.15
N GLN A 73 28.27 40.20 -3.14
CA GLN A 73 28.64 39.25 -2.09
C GLN A 73 28.77 37.83 -2.70
N PRO A 74 29.48 36.88 -2.06
CA PRO A 74 29.74 35.58 -2.67
C PRO A 74 28.46 34.83 -3.05
N MET A 75 28.47 34.26 -4.25
CA MET A 75 27.48 33.31 -4.71
C MET A 75 27.76 31.95 -4.06
N VAL A 76 26.80 31.44 -3.29
CA VAL A 76 26.78 30.01 -2.96
C VAL A 76 26.18 29.28 -4.16
N VAL A 77 26.92 28.32 -4.70
CA VAL A 77 26.43 27.32 -5.65
C VAL A 77 26.43 25.99 -4.92
N PHE A 78 25.26 25.38 -4.75
CA PHE A 78 25.15 24.09 -4.08
C PHE A 78 25.50 22.95 -5.03
N ARG A 79 26.22 21.98 -4.47
CA ARG A 79 26.49 20.67 -5.06
C ARG A 79 26.20 19.63 -3.97
N ASP A 80 25.45 18.59 -4.30
CA ASP A 80 25.27 17.37 -3.50
C ASP A 80 24.94 17.65 -2.01
N GLY A 81 24.12 18.68 -1.73
CA GLY A 81 23.75 19.13 -0.38
C GLY A 81 24.83 19.87 0.43
N VAL A 82 26.09 19.90 -0.01
CA VAL A 82 27.23 20.45 0.75
C VAL A 82 27.67 21.80 0.17
N GLY A 83 27.39 22.88 0.90
CA GLY A 83 27.79 24.24 0.52
C GLY A 83 29.26 24.55 0.81
N ALA A 84 29.92 25.25 -0.12
CA ALA A 84 31.23 25.88 0.07
C ALA A 84 31.23 27.30 -0.52
N ASP A 85 31.97 28.21 0.12
CA ASP A 85 32.04 29.62 -0.27
C ASP A 85 33.00 29.82 -1.48
N ILE A 86 32.49 30.29 -2.63
CA ILE A 86 33.29 30.44 -3.87
C ILE A 86 33.12 31.85 -4.46
N GLY A 87 33.72 32.84 -3.79
CA GLY A 87 33.62 34.25 -4.19
C GLY A 87 34.25 34.58 -5.57
N GLY A 88 33.48 35.26 -6.42
CA GLY A 88 33.95 35.81 -7.71
C GLY A 88 32.80 36.25 -8.62
N SER A 89 32.99 37.31 -9.41
CA SER A 89 31.94 37.90 -10.27
C SER A 89 31.83 37.28 -11.68
N THR A 90 32.38 36.09 -11.89
CA THR A 90 32.31 35.33 -13.15
C THR A 90 32.76 33.90 -12.86
N GLN A 91 31.96 32.89 -13.18
CA GLN A 91 32.32 31.48 -12.94
C GLN A 91 32.09 30.60 -14.18
N ASN A 92 32.89 29.54 -14.31
CA ASN A 92 32.68 28.50 -15.33
C ASN A 92 32.42 27.17 -14.59
N LEU A 93 31.19 26.66 -14.67
CA LEU A 93 30.79 25.39 -14.06
C LEU A 93 31.18 24.25 -15.00
N ARG A 94 32.41 23.78 -14.85
CA ARG A 94 32.96 22.68 -15.66
C ARG A 94 32.62 21.34 -15.03
N TRP A 95 31.95 20.48 -15.82
CA TRP A 95 31.44 19.16 -15.47
C TRP A 95 30.32 19.18 -14.43
N LEU A 96 29.09 19.02 -14.92
CA LEU A 96 27.97 18.51 -14.14
C LEU A 96 27.81 17.01 -14.45
N PRO A 97 27.51 16.15 -13.46
CA PRO A 97 27.12 14.76 -13.71
C PRO A 97 25.72 14.70 -14.35
N PHE A 98 25.37 13.54 -14.91
CA PHE A 98 24.03 13.26 -15.40
C PHE A 98 23.06 12.99 -14.24
N GLY A 99 21.76 13.24 -14.44
CA GLY A 99 20.71 13.09 -13.42
C GLY A 99 20.19 14.43 -12.89
N ASN A 100 19.00 14.42 -12.28
CA ASN A 100 18.29 15.62 -11.82
C ASN A 100 19.01 16.33 -10.65
N LEU A 101 19.79 17.38 -10.96
CA LEU A 101 20.48 18.21 -9.97
C LEU A 101 19.97 19.66 -9.97
N ILE A 102 19.35 20.08 -8.87
CA ILE A 102 18.89 21.47 -8.69
C ILE A 102 20.06 22.34 -8.19
N HIS A 103 20.50 23.30 -9.01
CA HIS A 103 21.52 24.28 -8.62
C HIS A 103 20.91 25.62 -8.22
N TYR A 104 20.99 25.97 -6.95
CA TYR A 104 20.64 27.30 -6.47
C TYR A 104 21.80 28.29 -6.63
N VAL A 105 21.45 29.57 -6.82
CA VAL A 105 22.36 30.72 -6.78
C VAL A 105 21.72 31.77 -5.88
N THR A 106 22.49 32.35 -4.96
CA THR A 106 22.06 33.50 -4.15
C THR A 106 22.94 34.70 -4.46
N VAL A 107 22.32 35.88 -4.68
CA VAL A 107 23.03 37.14 -5.01
C VAL A 107 22.66 38.21 -3.98
N PRO A 108 23.45 38.39 -2.90
CA PRO A 108 23.17 39.40 -1.88
C PRO A 108 23.74 40.78 -2.29
N ALA A 109 22.95 41.60 -3.00
CA ALA A 109 23.26 43.01 -3.25
C ALA A 109 22.02 43.83 -3.66
N ASP A 110 21.91 45.06 -3.17
CA ASP A 110 21.08 46.09 -3.80
C ASP A 110 21.67 46.43 -5.18
N GLY A 111 20.85 46.53 -6.23
CA GLY A 111 21.27 47.04 -7.55
C GLY A 111 20.64 46.36 -8.76
N PHE A 112 21.03 46.85 -9.95
CA PHE A 112 20.75 46.21 -11.23
C PHE A 112 21.78 45.11 -11.51
N TYR A 113 21.33 44.00 -12.08
CA TYR A 113 22.18 42.87 -12.46
C TYR A 113 21.84 42.32 -13.85
N THR A 114 22.85 41.77 -14.51
CA THR A 114 22.73 40.95 -15.73
C THR A 114 23.33 39.58 -15.43
N ALA A 115 22.59 38.51 -15.74
CA ALA A 115 23.03 37.13 -15.63
C ALA A 115 22.93 36.46 -17.01
N ARG A 116 24.05 35.99 -17.54
CA ARG A 116 24.09 35.23 -18.80
C ARG A 116 24.50 33.79 -18.54
N ILE A 117 23.75 32.87 -19.14
CA ILE A 117 24.00 31.44 -19.14
C ILE A 117 24.35 31.03 -20.56
N SER A 118 25.44 30.30 -20.72
CA SER A 118 25.87 29.80 -22.03
C SER A 118 26.45 28.39 -21.96
N ALA A 119 26.09 27.56 -22.93
CA ALA A 119 26.70 26.25 -23.13
C ALA A 119 28.14 26.41 -23.64
N VAL A 120 29.08 25.66 -23.04
CA VAL A 120 30.52 25.76 -23.33
C VAL A 120 31.00 24.62 -24.24
N SER A 121 30.30 23.49 -24.23
CA SER A 121 30.49 22.35 -25.14
C SER A 121 29.36 21.32 -24.99
N GLY A 122 28.75 20.92 -26.10
CA GLY A 122 27.68 19.91 -26.20
C GLY A 122 26.53 20.36 -27.11
N ASP A 123 26.05 19.47 -27.97
CA ASP A 123 24.86 19.71 -28.81
C ASP A 123 23.63 19.18 -28.05
N GLY A 124 22.99 20.02 -27.23
CA GLY A 124 21.82 19.62 -26.43
C GLY A 124 21.02 20.82 -25.91
N ASP A 125 19.71 20.60 -25.79
CA ASP A 125 18.75 21.62 -25.34
C ASP A 125 18.73 21.82 -23.82
N PHE A 126 18.27 23.00 -23.39
CA PHE A 126 18.39 23.48 -22.02
C PHE A 126 17.18 24.31 -21.61
N TRP A 127 16.68 24.09 -20.39
CA TRP A 127 15.50 24.76 -19.85
C TRP A 127 15.85 25.58 -18.61
N ALA A 128 15.26 26.77 -18.48
CA ALA A 128 15.45 27.65 -17.32
C ALA A 128 14.15 28.34 -16.91
N HIS A 129 13.90 28.42 -15.59
CA HIS A 129 12.75 29.12 -15.00
C HIS A 129 13.21 30.12 -13.94
N LEU A 130 12.53 31.28 -13.87
CA LEU A 130 12.85 32.42 -13.00
C LEU A 130 11.56 33.03 -12.43
N THR A 131 11.55 33.28 -11.12
CA THR A 131 10.46 33.97 -10.40
C THR A 131 11.03 35.05 -9.48
N GLY A 132 10.38 36.21 -9.42
CA GLY A 132 10.76 37.33 -8.54
C GLY A 132 9.60 38.31 -8.36
N ASN A 133 9.57 39.00 -7.21
CA ASN A 133 8.46 39.84 -6.79
C ASN A 133 8.97 41.15 -6.13
N SER A 134 8.36 42.31 -6.44
CA SER A 134 8.71 43.60 -5.81
C SER A 134 7.72 44.74 -6.13
N THR A 135 7.19 45.44 -5.12
CA THR A 135 6.33 46.65 -5.28
C THR A 135 6.38 47.61 -4.08
N ALA A 136 6.42 48.92 -4.37
CA ALA A 136 6.11 50.11 -3.54
C ALA A 136 6.19 51.34 -4.50
N PRO A 137 5.57 52.54 -4.29
CA PRO A 137 5.30 53.16 -2.97
C PRO A 137 4.08 54.12 -2.81
N ALA A 138 3.55 54.22 -1.59
CA ALA A 138 3.10 55.47 -0.94
C ALA A 138 2.77 55.17 0.54
N VAL A 139 3.17 56.01 1.51
CA VAL A 139 2.95 55.70 2.94
C VAL A 139 1.55 56.12 3.44
N THR A 140 0.54 55.55 2.79
CA THR A 140 -0.64 54.99 3.46
C THR A 140 -0.49 53.50 3.34
N ALA A 141 -0.41 52.78 4.45
CA ALA A 141 -0.34 51.33 4.42
C ALA A 141 -1.66 50.77 3.90
N THR A 142 -1.60 49.83 2.96
CA THR A 142 -2.77 49.02 2.60
C THR A 142 -3.10 48.11 3.77
N LEU A 143 -4.30 48.25 4.34
CA LEU A 143 -4.91 47.15 5.09
C LEU A 143 -5.65 46.32 4.06
N PHE A 144 -5.26 45.06 3.90
CA PHE A 144 -5.92 44.11 3.03
C PHE A 144 -6.06 42.76 3.73
N GLY A 145 -6.86 41.88 3.15
CA GLY A 145 -7.01 40.51 3.62
C GLY A 145 -8.20 39.82 2.98
N THR A 146 -8.32 38.53 3.26
CA THR A 146 -9.48 37.72 2.92
C THR A 146 -10.41 37.61 4.11
N VAL A 147 -11.72 37.71 3.87
CA VAL A 147 -12.75 37.28 4.82
C VAL A 147 -13.20 35.88 4.42
N THR A 148 -13.01 34.91 5.30
CA THR A 148 -13.24 33.48 5.04
C THR A 148 -14.30 32.89 5.97
N ASP A 149 -14.95 31.82 5.53
CA ASP A 149 -15.80 30.98 6.36
C ASP A 149 -14.91 30.11 7.26
N ALA A 150 -15.10 30.20 8.59
CA ALA A 150 -14.31 29.44 9.55
C ALA A 150 -14.53 27.92 9.50
N SER A 151 -15.59 27.43 8.85
CA SER A 151 -15.92 26.00 8.74
C SER A 151 -15.27 25.32 7.53
N ASN A 152 -15.03 26.05 6.43
CA ASN A 152 -14.59 25.46 5.16
C ASN A 152 -13.54 26.30 4.39
N ALA A 153 -13.05 27.40 4.98
CA ALA A 153 -12.12 28.37 4.38
C ALA A 153 -12.62 29.04 3.07
N GLY A 154 -13.91 28.88 2.74
CA GLY A 154 -14.55 29.49 1.58
C GLY A 154 -14.56 31.01 1.67
N LEU A 155 -14.44 31.66 0.51
CA LEU A 155 -14.22 33.10 0.42
C LEU A 155 -15.56 33.86 0.47
N ILE A 156 -15.74 34.72 1.48
CA ILE A 156 -17.02 35.39 1.74
C ILE A 156 -17.12 36.67 0.93
N ASN A 157 -17.87 36.62 -0.18
CA ASN A 157 -18.22 37.78 -1.01
C ASN A 157 -19.34 38.61 -0.38
N GLY A 158 -19.18 39.94 -0.36
CA GLY A 158 -20.19 40.87 0.15
C GLY A 158 -20.17 41.12 1.66
N ALA A 159 -19.13 40.65 2.38
CA ALA A 159 -18.92 40.98 3.78
C ALA A 159 -18.59 42.49 3.91
N THR A 160 -19.32 43.19 4.77
CA THR A 160 -19.11 44.62 5.03
C THR A 160 -17.97 44.78 6.03
N VAL A 161 -16.95 45.56 5.65
CA VAL A 161 -15.81 45.88 6.52
C VAL A 161 -15.95 47.31 7.02
N LEU A 162 -15.89 47.48 8.33
CA LEU A 162 -15.99 48.76 9.04
C LEU A 162 -14.65 49.10 9.72
N VAL A 163 -14.24 50.37 9.66
CA VAL A 163 -13.14 50.95 10.44
C VAL A 163 -13.75 51.96 11.41
N ASP A 164 -13.54 51.77 12.71
CA ASP A 164 -14.08 52.62 13.79
C ASP A 164 -15.61 52.86 13.68
N GLY A 165 -16.34 51.88 13.13
CA GLY A 165 -17.79 51.95 12.88
C GLY A 165 -18.22 52.72 11.61
N ALA A 166 -17.28 53.12 10.74
CA ALA A 166 -17.55 53.68 9.42
C ALA A 166 -17.26 52.67 8.30
N ALA A 167 -18.08 52.66 7.24
CA ALA A 167 -17.87 51.79 6.08
C ALA A 167 -16.51 52.05 5.42
N PHE A 168 -15.68 51.01 5.38
CA PHE A 168 -14.32 51.03 4.84
C PHE A 168 -14.28 50.37 3.46
N ASP A 169 -14.75 49.12 3.37
CA ASP A 169 -14.81 48.35 2.13
C ASP A 169 -15.93 47.29 2.17
N THR A 170 -16.10 46.52 1.10
CA THR A 170 -16.99 45.35 1.04
C THR A 170 -16.34 44.30 0.16
N THR A 171 -16.18 43.09 0.68
CA THR A 171 -15.37 42.05 0.01
C THR A 171 -15.90 41.66 -1.36
N ASP A 172 -14.98 41.30 -2.26
CA ASP A 172 -15.33 40.92 -3.64
C ASP A 172 -15.56 39.41 -3.82
N ALA A 173 -15.62 38.95 -5.08
CA ALA A 173 -15.87 37.54 -5.41
C ALA A 173 -14.81 36.54 -4.89
N ASN A 174 -13.62 37.03 -4.51
CA ASN A 174 -12.55 36.24 -3.89
C ASN A 174 -12.51 36.43 -2.37
N GLY A 175 -13.50 37.09 -1.76
CA GLY A 175 -13.47 37.43 -0.33
C GLY A 175 -12.40 38.48 0.04
N ASP A 176 -11.69 39.04 -0.96
CA ASP A 176 -10.68 40.07 -0.78
C ASP A 176 -11.34 41.40 -0.36
N TYR A 177 -10.77 42.08 0.64
CA TYR A 177 -11.00 43.50 0.90
C TYR A 177 -9.66 44.25 0.90
N SER A 178 -9.65 45.53 0.52
CA SER A 178 -8.44 46.36 0.59
C SER A 178 -8.75 47.85 0.69
N GLY A 179 -8.02 48.55 1.56
CA GLY A 179 -8.11 50.00 1.67
C GLY A 179 -6.87 50.65 2.26
N LEU A 180 -6.66 51.92 1.90
CA LEU A 180 -5.51 52.70 2.32
C LEU A 180 -5.77 53.37 3.67
N LEU A 181 -5.04 52.98 4.71
CA LEU A 181 -5.09 53.58 6.04
C LEU A 181 -3.81 54.37 6.35
N THR A 182 -3.94 55.38 7.19
CA THR A 182 -2.79 56.10 7.77
C THR A 182 -2.25 55.35 9.00
N PRO A 183 -0.96 55.49 9.35
CA PRO A 183 -0.42 54.89 10.58
C PRO A 183 -1.22 55.26 11.84
N GLY A 184 -1.63 54.26 12.60
CA GLY A 184 -2.60 54.38 13.71
C GLY A 184 -3.21 53.04 14.10
N THR A 185 -3.87 52.97 15.25
CA THR A 185 -4.64 51.79 15.69
C THR A 185 -6.12 52.03 15.44
N TYR A 186 -6.81 51.04 14.88
CA TYR A 186 -8.22 51.07 14.48
C TYR A 186 -8.94 49.82 14.96
N ASP A 187 -10.22 49.95 15.31
CA ASP A 187 -11.07 48.79 15.59
C ASP A 187 -11.83 48.42 14.31
N MET A 188 -11.48 47.27 13.75
CA MET A 188 -12.11 46.67 12.57
C MET A 188 -13.37 45.91 13.00
N THR A 189 -14.46 46.05 12.26
CA THR A 189 -15.64 45.17 12.42
C THR A 189 -16.00 44.56 11.07
N PHE A 190 -16.11 43.24 11.06
CA PHE A 190 -16.42 42.42 9.88
C PHE A 190 -17.81 41.82 10.06
N GLN A 191 -18.71 42.10 9.11
CA GLN A 191 -20.12 41.68 9.17
C GLN A 191 -20.52 41.00 7.87
N ALA A 192 -21.09 39.79 7.94
CA ALA A 192 -21.65 39.11 6.77
C ALA A 192 -23.02 38.49 7.11
N MET A 193 -23.92 38.46 6.13
CA MET A 193 -25.26 37.87 6.34
C MET A 193 -25.13 36.35 6.49
N GLY A 194 -25.56 35.82 7.63
CA GLY A 194 -25.38 34.40 7.97
C GLY A 194 -24.11 34.08 8.74
N TYR A 195 -23.42 35.09 9.30
CA TYR A 195 -22.21 34.93 10.10
C TYR A 195 -22.27 35.78 11.38
N ASP A 196 -21.52 35.38 12.40
CA ASP A 196 -21.32 36.19 13.61
C ASP A 196 -20.44 37.41 13.31
N ASP A 197 -20.83 38.59 13.83
CA ASP A 197 -20.06 39.83 13.76
C ASP A 197 -18.71 39.66 14.48
N ARG A 198 -17.60 39.91 13.78
CA ARG A 198 -16.25 39.80 14.35
C ARG A 198 -15.56 41.16 14.47
N ILE A 199 -14.93 41.42 15.61
CA ILE A 199 -14.18 42.65 15.90
C ILE A 199 -12.71 42.30 16.13
N GLU A 200 -11.81 42.97 15.40
CA GLU A 200 -10.36 42.82 15.53
C GLU A 200 -9.71 44.21 15.65
N SER A 201 -8.66 44.36 16.46
CA SER A 201 -7.99 45.66 16.66
C SER A 201 -6.63 45.66 15.96
N VAL A 202 -6.48 46.48 14.92
CA VAL A 202 -5.31 46.47 14.01
C VAL A 202 -4.47 47.73 14.19
N THR A 203 -3.15 47.61 14.16
CA THR A 203 -2.23 48.76 14.24
C THR A 203 -1.43 48.90 12.95
N MET A 204 -1.81 49.90 12.15
CA MET A 204 -1.15 50.26 10.90
C MET A 204 0.14 51.05 11.18
N ALA A 205 1.19 50.74 10.43
CA ALA A 205 2.48 51.42 10.47
C ALA A 205 2.86 51.89 9.05
N ASP A 206 4.17 52.04 8.77
CA ASP A 206 4.67 52.45 7.45
C ASP A 206 4.77 51.27 6.44
N MET A 207 4.12 50.13 6.73
CA MET A 207 4.08 48.92 5.91
C MET A 207 2.64 48.39 5.86
N ASP A 208 2.27 47.81 4.72
CA ASP A 208 0.98 47.15 4.51
C ASP A 208 0.76 46.01 5.52
N VAL A 209 -0.49 45.83 5.93
CA VAL A 209 -0.90 44.83 6.91
C VAL A 209 -1.91 43.90 6.26
N GLU A 210 -1.58 42.61 6.25
CA GLU A 210 -2.52 41.54 5.92
C GLU A 210 -3.26 41.12 7.19
N LEU A 211 -4.59 41.16 7.15
CA LEU A 211 -5.47 40.73 8.24
C LEU A 211 -6.54 39.80 7.66
N ASN A 212 -6.20 38.53 7.50
CA ASN A 212 -7.15 37.49 7.13
C ASN A 212 -8.05 37.18 8.32
N VAL A 213 -9.36 37.19 8.12
CA VAL A 213 -10.36 37.04 9.19
C VAL A 213 -11.34 35.94 8.83
N SER A 214 -11.34 34.87 9.61
CA SER A 214 -12.40 33.86 9.53
C SER A 214 -13.62 34.28 10.36
N LEU A 215 -14.79 34.30 9.73
CA LEU A 215 -16.09 34.49 10.36
C LEU A 215 -16.72 33.13 10.63
N THR A 216 -17.30 32.94 11.81
CA THR A 216 -18.07 31.74 12.13
C THR A 216 -19.44 31.83 11.43
N PRO A 217 -19.82 30.86 10.59
CA PRO A 217 -21.17 30.84 10.02
C PRO A 217 -22.20 30.56 11.12
N VAL A 218 -23.32 31.28 11.08
CA VAL A 218 -24.49 31.01 11.92
C VAL A 218 -25.20 29.81 11.31
N VAL A 219 -25.01 28.65 11.94
CA VAL A 219 -25.54 27.36 11.49
C VAL A 219 -27.08 27.41 11.47
N ALA A 220 -27.66 27.48 10.26
CA ALA A 220 -29.08 27.76 10.06
C ALA A 220 -30.01 26.67 10.63
N ALA A 221 -29.57 25.42 10.62
CA ALA A 221 -30.15 24.32 11.35
C ALA A 221 -29.07 23.29 11.70
N SER A 222 -29.29 22.50 12.73
CA SER A 222 -28.50 21.30 13.02
C SER A 222 -29.43 20.13 13.35
N VAL A 223 -28.98 18.93 13.03
CA VAL A 223 -29.59 17.67 13.45
C VAL A 223 -28.60 16.91 14.34
N SER A 224 -29.11 16.16 15.30
CA SER A 224 -28.34 15.24 16.14
C SER A 224 -29.19 14.02 16.47
N THR A 225 -28.67 12.81 16.28
CA THR A 225 -29.40 11.56 16.52
C THR A 225 -29.31 11.06 17.98
N GLU A 226 -30.25 10.20 18.37
CA GLU A 226 -30.14 9.29 19.52
C GLU A 226 -30.91 7.99 19.26
N THR A 227 -30.45 6.87 19.86
CA THR A 227 -31.16 5.58 19.87
C THR A 227 -31.73 5.27 21.25
N THR A 228 -32.94 4.70 21.28
CA THR A 228 -33.53 4.11 22.49
C THR A 228 -34.19 2.77 22.20
N GLY A 229 -33.83 1.74 22.97
CA GLY A 229 -34.27 0.37 22.76
C GLY A 229 -33.27 -0.62 23.35
N ASP A 230 -33.46 -1.89 23.01
CA ASP A 230 -32.56 -3.00 23.31
C ASP A 230 -32.26 -3.67 21.96
N PRO A 231 -31.04 -3.55 21.40
CA PRO A 231 -30.73 -3.99 20.04
C PRO A 231 -30.53 -5.51 20.02
N VAL A 232 -31.66 -6.22 19.87
CA VAL A 232 -31.72 -7.69 19.83
C VAL A 232 -32.38 -8.19 18.55
N PHE A 233 -32.06 -9.42 18.14
CA PHE A 233 -32.57 -10.05 16.91
C PHE A 233 -34.10 -10.04 16.80
N GLY A 234 -34.63 -9.51 15.69
CA GLY A 234 -36.07 -9.30 15.48
C GLY A 234 -36.72 -8.28 16.42
N GLY A 235 -35.91 -7.55 17.21
CA GLY A 235 -36.33 -6.51 18.13
C GLY A 235 -36.68 -5.19 17.43
N MET A 236 -37.02 -4.19 18.23
CA MET A 236 -37.31 -2.84 17.75
C MET A 236 -36.53 -1.79 18.55
N VAL A 237 -35.77 -0.97 17.84
CA VAL A 237 -35.07 0.21 18.35
C VAL A 237 -35.80 1.46 17.84
N THR A 238 -35.80 2.54 18.62
CA THR A 238 -36.31 3.85 18.19
C THR A 238 -35.12 4.75 17.90
N ALA A 239 -34.99 5.18 16.65
CA ALA A 239 -34.06 6.22 16.24
C ALA A 239 -34.78 7.58 16.28
N MET A 240 -34.15 8.59 16.86
CA MET A 240 -34.71 9.93 17.03
C MET A 240 -33.73 10.97 16.50
N ALA A 241 -34.26 11.99 15.80
CA ALA A 241 -33.50 13.10 15.27
C ALA A 241 -33.94 14.39 15.97
N THR A 242 -33.09 14.93 16.84
CA THR A 242 -33.30 16.25 17.44
C THR A 242 -32.88 17.31 16.43
N ILE A 243 -33.82 18.15 15.99
CA ILE A 243 -33.58 19.19 14.98
C ILE A 243 -33.67 20.57 15.66
N ALA A 244 -32.58 21.35 15.59
CA ALA A 244 -32.53 22.75 15.97
C ALA A 244 -32.53 23.64 14.72
N THR A 245 -33.23 24.78 14.76
CA THR A 245 -33.38 25.70 13.62
C THR A 245 -33.34 27.15 14.08
N GLU A 246 -32.63 28.02 13.36
CA GLU A 246 -32.61 29.45 13.64
C GLU A 246 -33.97 30.15 13.34
N PRO A 247 -34.28 31.30 13.98
CA PRO A 247 -35.59 31.94 13.91
C PRO A 247 -36.00 32.40 12.50
N GLY A 248 -36.73 31.53 11.79
CA GLY A 248 -37.26 31.79 10.44
C GLY A 248 -36.92 30.70 9.42
N VAL A 249 -36.05 29.74 9.79
CA VAL A 249 -35.80 28.52 9.02
C VAL A 249 -36.94 27.53 9.24
N THR A 250 -37.32 26.80 8.19
CA THR A 250 -38.44 25.85 8.18
C THR A 250 -37.97 24.48 7.71
N VAL A 251 -38.22 23.43 8.51
CA VAL A 251 -38.06 22.03 8.06
C VAL A 251 -39.14 21.71 7.01
N THR A 252 -38.72 21.05 5.93
CA THR A 252 -39.57 20.75 4.76
C THR A 252 -39.73 19.24 4.52
N SER A 253 -38.70 18.45 4.78
CA SER A 253 -38.73 16.98 4.79
C SER A 253 -37.71 16.43 5.79
N ILE A 254 -37.97 15.19 6.24
CA ILE A 254 -37.06 14.33 6.98
C ILE A 254 -37.10 12.98 6.25
N GLN A 255 -35.95 12.31 6.07
CA GLN A 255 -35.87 10.98 5.46
C GLN A 255 -34.75 10.15 6.11
N TRP A 256 -35.12 9.06 6.77
CA TRP A 256 -34.20 8.04 7.27
C TRP A 256 -33.89 7.02 6.16
N THR A 257 -32.62 6.67 5.99
CA THR A 257 -32.14 5.69 5.00
C THR A 257 -31.10 4.79 5.66
N GLN A 258 -31.13 3.48 5.41
CA GLN A 258 -30.04 2.59 5.83
C GLN A 258 -28.84 2.80 4.90
N THR A 259 -27.69 3.14 5.47
CA THR A 259 -26.42 3.32 4.75
C THR A 259 -25.54 2.08 4.83
N PHE A 260 -25.59 1.32 5.93
CA PHE A 260 -24.74 0.14 6.14
C PHE A 260 -25.41 -0.98 6.96
N GLY A 261 -24.91 -2.22 6.83
CA GLY A 261 -25.16 -3.34 7.72
C GLY A 261 -26.37 -4.21 7.39
N THR A 262 -26.66 -5.16 8.30
CA THR A 262 -27.77 -6.14 8.19
C THR A 262 -29.11 -5.45 7.84
N PRO A 263 -29.88 -5.90 6.82
CA PRO A 263 -31.09 -5.20 6.37
C PRO A 263 -32.18 -5.03 7.44
N VAL A 264 -32.68 -3.79 7.61
CA VAL A 264 -33.72 -3.44 8.60
C VAL A 264 -35.02 -2.90 8.00
N MET A 265 -36.11 -2.95 8.77
CA MET A 265 -37.38 -2.31 8.40
C MET A 265 -37.57 -0.99 9.17
N ILE A 266 -37.54 0.14 8.46
CA ILE A 266 -37.74 1.48 9.03
C ILE A 266 -39.20 1.91 8.92
N ALA A 267 -39.92 1.95 10.04
CA ALA A 267 -41.26 2.53 10.15
C ALA A 267 -41.17 3.98 10.66
N GLY A 268 -41.91 4.92 10.05
CA GLY A 268 -41.74 6.34 10.37
C GLY A 268 -40.49 6.96 9.75
N ALA A 269 -39.99 6.41 8.64
CA ALA A 269 -38.81 6.91 7.94
C ALA A 269 -38.91 8.39 7.48
N THR A 270 -40.10 9.00 7.48
CA THR A 270 -40.31 10.41 7.12
C THR A 270 -40.66 11.32 8.31
N THR A 271 -40.20 10.97 9.52
CA THR A 271 -40.44 11.74 10.76
C THR A 271 -39.18 11.87 11.61
N ASP A 272 -39.21 12.84 12.53
CA ASP A 272 -38.21 13.09 13.59
C ASP A 272 -38.02 11.92 14.57
N THR A 273 -38.90 10.92 14.51
CA THR A 273 -38.75 9.62 15.18
C THR A 273 -39.07 8.51 14.18
N ALA A 274 -38.18 7.50 14.12
CA ALA A 274 -38.37 6.27 13.37
C ALA A 274 -38.27 5.05 14.29
N THR A 275 -39.06 4.01 14.00
CA THR A 275 -38.96 2.69 14.65
C THR A 275 -38.30 1.73 13.68
N VAL A 276 -37.11 1.26 14.07
CA VAL A 276 -36.26 0.34 13.32
C VAL A 276 -36.55 -1.07 13.82
N THR A 277 -36.99 -1.97 12.94
CA THR A 277 -37.09 -3.41 13.27
C THR A 277 -35.85 -4.10 12.74
N LEU A 278 -35.09 -4.72 13.65
CA LEU A 278 -33.79 -5.34 13.33
C LEU A 278 -33.95 -6.72 12.67
N GLY A 279 -32.91 -7.15 11.96
CA GLY A 279 -32.82 -8.49 11.37
C GLY A 279 -32.91 -9.61 12.41
N ASN A 280 -33.22 -10.82 11.93
CA ASN A 280 -33.15 -12.04 12.73
C ASN A 280 -31.72 -12.63 12.71
N VAL A 281 -31.45 -13.64 13.54
CA VAL A 281 -30.10 -14.25 13.66
C VAL A 281 -29.53 -14.72 12.32
N ALA A 282 -30.36 -15.22 11.40
CA ALA A 282 -29.91 -15.62 10.07
C ALA A 282 -29.49 -14.42 9.21
N ASP A 283 -30.19 -13.28 9.30
CA ASP A 283 -29.86 -12.08 8.52
C ASP A 283 -28.48 -11.54 8.94
N TYR A 284 -28.20 -11.51 10.25
CA TYR A 284 -26.89 -11.15 10.81
C TYR A 284 -25.80 -12.20 10.57
N LYS A 285 -26.17 -13.48 10.38
CA LYS A 285 -25.22 -14.54 9.99
C LYS A 285 -24.75 -14.33 8.55
N ASP A 286 -25.69 -14.06 7.66
CA ASP A 286 -25.41 -13.86 6.24
C ASP A 286 -24.59 -12.56 6.05
N GLU A 287 -24.86 -11.51 6.84
CA GLU A 287 -24.02 -10.31 6.94
C GLU A 287 -22.60 -10.61 7.48
N LEU A 288 -22.45 -11.45 8.51
CA LEU A 288 -21.12 -11.85 9.01
C LEU A 288 -20.31 -12.60 7.95
N ILE A 289 -20.95 -13.46 7.16
CA ILE A 289 -20.29 -14.14 6.04
C ILE A 289 -19.92 -13.15 4.93
N HIS A 290 -20.79 -12.19 4.62
CA HIS A 290 -20.50 -11.10 3.68
C HIS A 290 -19.28 -10.27 4.12
N VAL A 291 -19.27 -9.80 5.37
CA VAL A 291 -18.18 -9.01 5.97
C VAL A 291 -16.86 -9.77 6.01
N LEU A 292 -16.89 -11.09 6.28
CA LEU A 292 -15.69 -11.93 6.25
C LEU A 292 -15.15 -12.15 4.82
N SER A 293 -16.00 -12.05 3.80
CA SER A 293 -15.64 -12.17 2.37
C SER A 293 -15.27 -10.83 1.71
N GLU A 294 -15.27 -9.71 2.44
CA GLU A 294 -14.99 -8.37 1.91
C GLU A 294 -13.64 -7.78 2.38
N PRO A 295 -13.11 -6.76 1.68
CA PRO A 295 -12.05 -5.92 2.21
C PRO A 295 -12.47 -5.29 3.55
N PRO A 296 -11.54 -5.12 4.52
CA PRO A 296 -11.89 -4.59 5.82
C PRO A 296 -12.44 -3.14 5.76
N ILE A 297 -11.87 -2.30 4.90
CA ILE A 297 -12.23 -0.88 4.69
C ILE A 297 -12.56 -0.60 3.22
N GLY A 298 -13.33 0.46 2.95
CA GLY A 298 -13.81 0.77 1.60
C GLY A 298 -12.73 1.33 0.67
N PRO A 299 -12.90 1.26 -0.66
CA PRO A 299 -12.02 1.91 -1.64
C PRO A 299 -11.76 3.40 -1.39
N GLU A 300 -12.70 4.11 -0.75
CA GLU A 300 -12.61 5.50 -0.31
C GLU A 300 -11.69 5.72 0.91
N ASP A 301 -11.50 4.70 1.75
CA ASP A 301 -10.68 4.74 2.97
C ASP A 301 -9.24 4.24 2.75
N LEU A 302 -8.97 3.64 1.58
CA LEU A 302 -7.64 3.12 1.25
C LEU A 302 -6.63 4.26 1.08
N PRO A 303 -5.45 4.20 1.72
CA PRO A 303 -4.37 5.13 1.46
C PRO A 303 -3.99 5.13 -0.04
N PRO A 304 -3.64 6.27 -0.66
CA PRO A 304 -3.43 6.35 -2.12
C PRO A 304 -2.33 5.44 -2.70
N ASN A 305 -1.49 4.85 -1.86
CA ASN A 305 -0.45 3.88 -2.21
C ASN A 305 -0.89 2.40 -2.10
N VAL A 306 -2.06 2.13 -1.51
CA VAL A 306 -2.67 0.79 -1.43
C VAL A 306 -3.66 0.64 -2.59
N PRO A 307 -3.52 -0.37 -3.47
CA PRO A 307 -4.42 -0.55 -4.60
C PRO A 307 -5.81 -1.02 -4.14
N VAL A 308 -6.85 -0.51 -4.81
CA VAL A 308 -8.22 -0.99 -4.65
C VAL A 308 -8.32 -2.46 -5.10
N PRO A 309 -8.84 -3.39 -4.28
CA PRO A 309 -9.11 -4.76 -4.70
C PRO A 309 -10.06 -4.82 -5.91
N GLU A 310 -9.75 -5.66 -6.91
CA GLU A 310 -10.54 -5.83 -8.13
C GLU A 310 -11.11 -7.25 -8.20
N GLY A 311 -12.44 -7.38 -8.12
CA GLY A 311 -13.15 -8.66 -8.18
C GLY A 311 -13.59 -9.17 -6.81
N GLU A 312 -13.52 -10.48 -6.61
CA GLU A 312 -13.66 -11.13 -5.31
C GLU A 312 -12.44 -10.81 -4.43
N PHE A 313 -12.56 -10.84 -3.09
CA PHE A 313 -11.47 -10.45 -2.20
C PHE A 313 -10.63 -11.66 -1.76
N PRO A 314 -9.44 -11.89 -2.33
CA PRO A 314 -8.70 -13.14 -2.13
C PRO A 314 -8.03 -13.24 -0.75
N GLY A 315 -8.17 -12.22 0.11
CA GLY A 315 -7.76 -12.21 1.52
C GLY A 315 -8.91 -12.39 2.53
N GLY A 316 -10.13 -12.66 2.05
CA GLY A 316 -11.31 -12.93 2.88
C GLY A 316 -11.55 -14.41 3.18
N LEU A 317 -12.78 -14.73 3.59
CA LEU A 317 -13.27 -16.08 3.79
C LEU A 317 -13.22 -16.88 2.48
N GLN A 318 -12.57 -18.05 2.53
CA GLN A 318 -12.33 -18.92 1.37
C GLN A 318 -13.43 -19.96 1.18
N ASP A 319 -13.77 -20.31 -0.06
CA ASP A 319 -14.74 -21.38 -0.36
C ASP A 319 -14.17 -22.77 -0.12
N ARG A 320 -14.12 -23.18 1.16
CA ARG A 320 -13.66 -24.50 1.60
C ARG A 320 -14.45 -25.03 2.79
N LEU A 321 -14.29 -26.32 3.07
CA LEU A 321 -14.86 -26.98 4.25
C LEU A 321 -14.03 -26.66 5.51
N GLN A 322 -14.52 -25.75 6.35
CA GLN A 322 -13.78 -25.23 7.51
C GLN A 322 -14.68 -24.87 8.70
N VAL A 323 -14.06 -24.70 9.87
CA VAL A 323 -14.63 -23.89 10.96
C VAL A 323 -14.38 -22.43 10.60
N VAL A 324 -15.40 -21.59 10.66
CA VAL A 324 -15.29 -20.17 10.33
C VAL A 324 -14.53 -19.45 11.45
N ALA A 325 -13.55 -18.63 11.05
CA ALA A 325 -12.90 -17.67 11.93
C ALA A 325 -13.69 -16.37 11.98
N ALA A 326 -13.61 -15.66 13.10
CA ALA A 326 -14.21 -14.36 13.29
C ALA A 326 -13.32 -13.51 14.20
N SER A 327 -12.91 -12.34 13.72
CA SER A 327 -12.18 -11.34 14.49
C SER A 327 -13.16 -10.41 15.23
N HIS A 328 -12.66 -9.66 16.22
CA HIS A 328 -13.44 -8.59 16.86
C HIS A 328 -14.06 -7.64 15.81
N PHE A 329 -13.28 -7.19 14.82
CA PHE A 329 -13.78 -6.33 13.75
C PHE A 329 -14.90 -6.94 12.90
N ALA A 330 -14.78 -8.21 12.51
CA ALA A 330 -15.79 -8.86 11.68
C ALA A 330 -17.13 -8.97 12.42
N LEU A 331 -17.09 -9.29 13.72
CA LEU A 331 -18.27 -9.37 14.57
C LEU A 331 -18.89 -7.99 14.84
N GLU A 332 -18.06 -6.97 15.10
CA GLU A 332 -18.51 -5.59 15.31
C GLU A 332 -19.13 -4.99 14.04
N LYS A 333 -18.47 -5.13 12.89
CA LYS A 333 -18.93 -4.64 11.59
C LYS A 333 -20.21 -5.35 11.13
N ALA A 334 -20.34 -6.67 11.32
CA ALA A 334 -21.55 -7.40 10.96
C ALA A 334 -22.71 -7.17 11.96
N GLY A 335 -22.42 -6.90 13.23
CA GLY A 335 -23.40 -6.54 14.25
C GLY A 335 -23.93 -5.10 14.12
N LEU A 336 -23.23 -4.24 13.39
CA LEU A 336 -23.59 -2.83 13.16
C LEU A 336 -24.68 -2.67 12.09
N VAL A 337 -25.61 -1.75 12.34
CA VAL A 337 -26.49 -1.14 11.34
C VAL A 337 -26.32 0.38 11.44
N VAL A 338 -26.11 1.06 10.31
CA VAL A 338 -26.03 2.53 10.25
C VAL A 338 -27.22 3.08 9.47
N LEU A 339 -27.89 4.08 10.03
CA LEU A 339 -28.95 4.84 9.36
C LEU A 339 -28.59 6.33 9.31
N GLU A 340 -28.58 6.91 8.11
CA GLU A 340 -28.53 8.37 7.91
C GLU A 340 -29.94 8.97 8.04
N VAL A 341 -30.05 10.17 8.64
CA VAL A 341 -31.25 11.02 8.56
C VAL A 341 -30.98 12.29 7.76
N GLU A 342 -31.57 12.38 6.56
CA GLU A 342 -31.59 13.63 5.79
C GLU A 342 -32.69 14.56 6.31
N VAL A 343 -32.32 15.78 6.72
CA VAL A 343 -33.24 16.85 7.11
C VAL A 343 -33.16 17.99 6.09
N THR A 344 -34.16 18.07 5.22
CA THR A 344 -34.28 19.13 4.22
C THR A 344 -34.98 20.36 4.82
N THR A 345 -34.36 21.53 4.78
CA THR A 345 -34.94 22.82 5.21
C THR A 345 -35.05 23.80 4.04
N ASP A 346 -35.70 24.95 4.25
CA ASP A 346 -35.66 26.09 3.33
C ASP A 346 -34.29 26.83 3.28
N ALA A 347 -33.35 26.48 4.16
CA ALA A 347 -31.99 27.02 4.19
C ALA A 347 -30.91 26.07 3.63
N GLY A 348 -31.17 24.75 3.62
CA GLY A 348 -30.20 23.73 3.21
C GLY A 348 -30.60 22.31 3.59
N VAL A 349 -29.78 21.34 3.21
CA VAL A 349 -29.87 19.93 3.65
C VAL A 349 -28.86 19.70 4.75
N PHE A 350 -29.25 18.98 5.79
CA PHE A 350 -28.41 18.61 6.93
C PHE A 350 -28.58 17.12 7.19
N THR A 351 -27.48 16.39 7.36
CA THR A 351 -27.48 14.95 7.70
C THR A 351 -26.81 14.72 9.04
N ASP A 352 -27.17 13.61 9.67
CA ASP A 352 -26.45 12.98 10.78
C ASP A 352 -26.75 11.47 10.71
N GLU A 353 -25.87 10.64 11.27
CA GLU A 353 -26.03 9.18 11.25
C GLU A 353 -26.35 8.63 12.64
N VAL A 354 -26.84 7.39 12.70
CA VAL A 354 -27.02 6.67 13.95
C VAL A 354 -26.61 5.20 13.83
N GLU A 355 -25.77 4.78 14.76
CA GLU A 355 -25.22 3.43 14.84
C GLU A 355 -26.08 2.56 15.78
N ILE A 356 -26.38 1.33 15.35
CA ILE A 356 -27.12 0.34 16.12
C ILE A 356 -26.33 -0.97 16.10
N HIS A 357 -25.51 -1.19 17.12
CA HIS A 357 -24.79 -2.45 17.32
C HIS A 357 -25.70 -3.51 17.96
N THR A 358 -25.67 -4.74 17.43
CA THR A 358 -26.40 -5.91 17.91
C THR A 358 -25.40 -7.00 18.26
N ASP A 359 -25.37 -7.45 19.52
CA ASP A 359 -24.41 -8.45 19.99
C ASP A 359 -24.61 -9.81 19.28
N LEU A 360 -23.60 -10.24 18.53
CA LEU A 360 -23.65 -11.49 17.76
C LEU A 360 -23.50 -12.73 18.67
N PRO A 361 -24.18 -13.86 18.36
CA PRO A 361 -24.09 -15.07 19.17
C PRO A 361 -22.79 -15.86 18.95
N TRP A 362 -22.00 -15.56 17.92
CA TRP A 362 -20.72 -16.21 17.65
C TRP A 362 -19.59 -15.49 18.37
N PRO A 363 -18.67 -16.22 19.06
CA PRO A 363 -17.52 -15.62 19.70
C PRO A 363 -16.46 -15.22 18.66
N VAL A 364 -15.46 -14.47 19.12
CA VAL A 364 -14.17 -14.40 18.42
C VAL A 364 -13.61 -15.82 18.27
N ALA A 365 -13.23 -16.20 17.05
CA ALA A 365 -12.91 -17.58 16.68
C ALA A 365 -11.67 -17.64 15.79
N THR A 366 -10.77 -18.58 16.10
CA THR A 366 -9.46 -18.77 15.42
C THR A 366 -9.52 -19.66 14.17
N GLY A 367 -10.71 -20.15 13.78
CA GLY A 367 -10.87 -21.14 12.70
C GLY A 367 -10.31 -22.53 13.03
N LEU A 368 -9.85 -22.77 14.27
CA LEU A 368 -9.32 -24.07 14.69
C LEU A 368 -10.41 -25.14 14.76
N ARG A 369 -10.02 -26.39 14.50
CA ARG A 369 -10.86 -27.58 14.72
C ARG A 369 -10.81 -28.08 16.16
N ASN A 370 -10.08 -27.40 17.05
CA ASN A 370 -10.07 -27.63 18.50
C ASN A 370 -10.67 -26.42 19.20
N VAL A 371 -11.88 -26.57 19.75
CA VAL A 371 -12.78 -25.48 20.16
C VAL A 371 -13.20 -25.61 21.64
N PRO A 372 -13.57 -24.50 22.31
CA PRO A 372 -14.24 -24.55 23.61
C PRO A 372 -15.61 -25.22 23.53
N ILE A 373 -16.05 -25.80 24.64
CA ILE A 373 -17.47 -26.15 24.86
C ILE A 373 -18.30 -24.89 25.17
N GLY A 374 -19.61 -25.00 25.01
CA GLY A 374 -20.59 -23.97 25.40
C GLY A 374 -20.75 -22.79 24.44
N LEU A 375 -19.74 -22.50 23.59
CA LEU A 375 -19.80 -21.44 22.58
C LEU A 375 -20.24 -21.95 21.20
N PRO A 376 -21.01 -21.17 20.40
CA PRO A 376 -21.37 -21.55 19.04
C PRO A 376 -20.16 -21.64 18.09
N VAL A 377 -20.09 -22.73 17.33
CA VAL A 377 -19.10 -23.00 16.29
C VAL A 377 -19.79 -22.83 14.93
N LEU A 378 -19.43 -21.77 14.21
CA LEU A 378 -19.87 -21.51 12.84
C LEU A 378 -19.03 -22.34 11.85
N LEU A 379 -19.69 -22.92 10.86
CA LEU A 379 -19.07 -23.77 9.85
C LEU A 379 -19.24 -23.16 8.45
N HIS A 380 -18.41 -23.60 7.52
CA HIS A 380 -18.53 -23.29 6.10
C HIS A 380 -18.26 -24.55 5.27
N GLY A 381 -18.92 -24.68 4.13
CA GLY A 381 -18.69 -25.75 3.16
C GLY A 381 -18.49 -25.18 1.75
N VAL A 382 -17.83 -25.95 0.88
CA VAL A 382 -17.60 -25.62 -0.54
C VAL A 382 -18.92 -25.28 -1.26
N GLU A 383 -18.90 -24.42 -2.28
CA GLU A 383 -20.08 -24.04 -3.07
C GLU A 383 -20.70 -25.27 -3.75
N GLN A 384 -21.98 -25.54 -3.48
CA GLN A 384 -22.74 -26.61 -4.12
C GLN A 384 -24.23 -26.27 -4.19
N GLY A 385 -24.91 -26.80 -5.21
CA GLY A 385 -26.29 -26.41 -5.55
C GLY A 385 -27.36 -26.73 -4.50
N SER A 386 -27.07 -27.56 -3.50
CA SER A 386 -27.82 -27.64 -2.24
C SER A 386 -26.99 -28.33 -1.16
N TYR A 387 -27.35 -28.16 0.12
CA TYR A 387 -26.63 -28.73 1.25
C TYR A 387 -27.50 -29.71 2.04
N LEU A 388 -26.88 -30.77 2.52
CA LEU A 388 -27.38 -31.65 3.58
C LEU A 388 -26.23 -31.96 4.52
N TRP A 389 -26.21 -31.28 5.66
CA TRP A 389 -25.29 -31.54 6.75
C TRP A 389 -25.86 -32.60 7.71
N SER A 390 -24.96 -33.31 8.39
CA SER A 390 -25.29 -34.14 9.54
C SER A 390 -24.19 -34.07 10.59
N LEU A 391 -24.58 -34.22 11.85
CA LEU A 391 -23.70 -34.25 13.01
C LEU A 391 -23.75 -35.65 13.63
N SER A 392 -22.59 -36.19 14.00
CA SER A 392 -22.43 -37.31 14.94
C SER A 392 -21.69 -36.83 16.18
N GLU A 393 -22.38 -36.87 17.32
CA GLU A 393 -22.01 -36.25 18.59
C GLU A 393 -21.33 -37.23 19.57
N PRO A 394 -20.49 -36.74 20.51
CA PRO A 394 -19.89 -37.58 21.54
C PRO A 394 -20.93 -38.03 22.60
N ALA A 395 -20.71 -39.20 23.20
CA ALA A 395 -21.68 -39.84 24.08
C ALA A 395 -21.99 -39.01 25.34
N GLY A 396 -23.20 -38.43 25.38
CA GLY A 396 -23.68 -37.57 26.45
C GLY A 396 -24.04 -36.16 25.98
N SER A 397 -23.63 -35.78 24.77
CA SER A 397 -24.03 -34.55 24.09
C SER A 397 -25.53 -34.53 23.76
N LEU A 398 -26.09 -33.32 23.69
CA LEU A 398 -27.41 -33.00 23.15
C LEU A 398 -27.31 -31.98 21.99
N ALA A 399 -26.10 -31.72 21.47
CA ALA A 399 -25.84 -30.73 20.44
C ALA A 399 -26.58 -31.06 19.13
N THR A 400 -27.08 -30.03 18.47
CA THR A 400 -27.74 -30.10 17.15
C THR A 400 -27.21 -29.00 16.24
N LEU A 401 -27.16 -29.28 14.94
CA LEU A 401 -26.95 -28.25 13.92
C LEU A 401 -28.15 -27.30 13.86
N THR A 402 -27.88 -26.05 13.54
CA THR A 402 -28.83 -25.05 13.05
C THR A 402 -28.48 -24.76 11.58
N ASP A 403 -29.49 -24.50 10.76
CA ASP A 403 -29.37 -24.21 9.31
C ASP A 403 -28.69 -25.33 8.50
N GLU A 404 -28.98 -26.60 8.81
CA GLU A 404 -28.33 -27.80 8.26
C GLU A 404 -28.52 -28.03 6.74
N THR A 405 -29.27 -27.15 6.07
CA THR A 405 -29.47 -27.10 4.62
C THR A 405 -28.86 -25.87 3.95
N THR A 406 -27.99 -25.13 4.65
CA THR A 406 -27.24 -23.96 4.13
C THR A 406 -25.75 -24.27 3.97
N GLN A 407 -25.01 -23.37 3.33
CA GLN A 407 -23.55 -23.42 3.26
C GLN A 407 -22.89 -23.23 4.63
N THR A 408 -23.55 -22.47 5.52
CA THR A 408 -23.01 -21.96 6.78
C THR A 408 -23.87 -22.34 7.99
N PRO A 409 -23.99 -23.64 8.33
CA PRO A 409 -24.65 -24.06 9.56
C PRO A 409 -23.76 -23.77 10.77
N TYR A 410 -24.34 -23.88 11.96
CA TYR A 410 -23.59 -23.79 13.22
C TYR A 410 -24.15 -24.75 14.27
N PHE A 411 -23.33 -25.08 15.28
CA PHE A 411 -23.75 -25.87 16.44
C PHE A 411 -22.97 -25.44 17.69
N THR A 412 -23.48 -25.76 18.88
CA THR A 412 -22.78 -25.54 20.15
C THR A 412 -22.36 -26.90 20.72
N PRO A 413 -21.06 -27.24 20.80
CA PRO A 413 -20.61 -28.43 21.52
C PRO A 413 -20.84 -28.27 23.03
N ASP A 414 -21.63 -29.14 23.64
CA ASP A 414 -22.06 -29.05 25.04
C ASP A 414 -21.27 -29.96 26.00
N VAL A 415 -20.52 -30.92 25.48
CA VAL A 415 -19.60 -31.79 26.24
C VAL A 415 -18.25 -31.94 25.51
N SER A 416 -17.17 -32.19 26.26
CA SER A 416 -15.87 -32.48 25.63
C SER A 416 -15.91 -33.81 24.86
N GLY A 417 -15.33 -33.82 23.66
CA GLY A 417 -15.30 -34.99 22.79
C GLY A 417 -14.99 -34.65 21.34
N LEU A 418 -15.26 -35.61 20.45
CA LEU A 418 -15.16 -35.45 19.00
C LEU A 418 -16.58 -35.39 18.41
N TYR A 419 -16.84 -34.31 17.69
CA TYR A 419 -18.03 -34.05 16.88
C TYR A 419 -17.62 -34.26 15.41
N ARG A 420 -18.35 -35.10 14.68
CA ARG A 420 -18.12 -35.31 13.25
C ARG A 420 -19.23 -34.68 12.44
N LEU A 421 -18.87 -33.80 11.53
CA LEU A 421 -19.77 -33.18 10.57
C LEU A 421 -19.56 -33.86 9.22
N GLU A 422 -20.63 -34.30 8.57
CA GLU A 422 -20.61 -34.79 7.19
C GLU A 422 -21.55 -33.93 6.34
N VAL A 423 -21.06 -33.43 5.20
CA VAL A 423 -21.81 -32.58 4.26
C VAL A 423 -21.79 -33.17 2.85
N MET A 424 -22.93 -33.14 2.17
CA MET A 424 -23.09 -33.55 0.77
C MET A 424 -24.18 -32.73 0.08
N ASP A 425 -24.17 -32.69 -1.25
CA ASP A 425 -25.32 -32.25 -2.04
C ASP A 425 -26.37 -33.39 -2.15
N PRO A 426 -27.59 -33.22 -1.58
CA PRO A 426 -28.66 -34.22 -1.66
C PRO A 426 -29.32 -34.33 -3.04
N VAL A 427 -28.91 -33.56 -4.05
CA VAL A 427 -29.38 -33.70 -5.44
C VAL A 427 -28.46 -34.61 -6.25
N THR A 428 -27.14 -34.40 -6.22
CA THR A 428 -26.17 -35.23 -6.95
C THR A 428 -25.75 -36.49 -6.21
N PHE A 429 -25.88 -36.53 -4.86
CA PHE A 429 -25.41 -37.63 -4.01
C PHE A 429 -23.91 -37.95 -4.22
N GLY A 430 -23.08 -36.91 -4.09
CA GLY A 430 -21.63 -37.03 -4.07
C GLY A 430 -21.09 -37.84 -2.89
N VAL A 431 -19.75 -37.97 -2.82
CA VAL A 431 -19.10 -38.43 -1.59
C VAL A 431 -19.21 -37.31 -0.56
N ALA A 432 -19.73 -37.61 0.63
CA ALA A 432 -19.81 -36.62 1.69
C ALA A 432 -18.40 -36.21 2.14
N ALA A 433 -18.17 -34.90 2.24
CA ALA A 433 -16.97 -34.34 2.83
C ALA A 433 -17.12 -34.33 4.36
N THR A 434 -16.03 -34.56 5.09
CA THR A 434 -16.06 -34.77 6.55
C THR A 434 -15.17 -33.77 7.27
N LEU A 435 -15.73 -33.07 8.25
CA LEU A 435 -15.01 -32.17 9.15
C LEU A 435 -15.08 -32.73 10.57
N GLU A 436 -13.91 -32.98 11.18
CA GLU A 436 -13.81 -33.37 12.59
C GLU A 436 -13.54 -32.15 13.47
N VAL A 437 -14.40 -31.91 14.47
CA VAL A 437 -14.27 -30.84 15.46
C VAL A 437 -14.13 -31.45 16.85
N TYR A 438 -13.13 -31.00 17.59
CA TYR A 438 -12.74 -31.49 18.90
C TYR A 438 -13.06 -30.43 19.95
N ALA A 439 -13.93 -30.75 20.91
CA ALA A 439 -14.33 -29.80 21.96
C ALA A 439 -13.68 -30.13 23.31
N GLY A 440 -13.32 -29.10 24.08
CA GLY A 440 -12.70 -29.25 25.40
C GLY A 440 -12.85 -28.02 26.30
N THR A 441 -12.21 -28.06 27.46
CA THR A 441 -12.09 -26.93 28.38
C THR A 441 -10.65 -26.45 28.50
N TYR A 442 -10.47 -25.16 28.80
CA TYR A 442 -9.16 -24.56 29.01
C TYR A 442 -8.50 -25.06 30.32
N ARG A 443 -7.19 -24.89 30.47
CA ARG A 443 -6.44 -25.34 31.66
C ARG A 443 -5.47 -24.31 32.23
N GLY A 444 -4.85 -23.51 31.37
CA GLY A 444 -3.74 -22.61 31.71
C GLY A 444 -2.46 -23.36 32.11
N VAL A 445 -1.31 -22.68 32.02
CA VAL A 445 0.01 -23.24 32.28
C VAL A 445 0.80 -22.50 33.37
N ILE A 446 0.48 -21.24 33.68
CA ILE A 446 1.31 -20.44 34.60
C ILE A 446 1.13 -20.93 36.04
N VAL A 447 2.23 -21.10 36.77
CA VAL A 447 2.24 -21.51 38.20
C VAL A 447 3.16 -20.65 39.08
N GLY A 448 3.67 -19.55 38.55
CA GLY A 448 4.59 -18.63 39.24
C GLY A 448 5.39 -17.77 38.26
N GLN A 449 6.36 -17.04 38.79
CA GLN A 449 7.32 -16.24 38.01
C GLN A 449 8.76 -16.43 38.54
N ARG A 450 9.74 -16.16 37.69
CA ARG A 450 11.17 -16.14 38.03
C ARG A 450 11.59 -14.77 38.60
N THR A 451 12.85 -14.67 39.02
CA THR A 451 13.44 -13.42 39.54
C THR A 451 13.68 -12.33 38.49
N ASP A 452 13.48 -12.65 37.22
CA ASP A 452 13.60 -11.76 36.06
C ASP A 452 12.25 -11.35 35.47
N GLY A 453 11.13 -11.78 36.08
CA GLY A 453 9.76 -11.52 35.61
C GLY A 453 9.15 -12.65 34.78
N THR A 454 9.97 -13.49 34.13
CA THR A 454 9.45 -14.52 33.21
C THR A 454 8.54 -15.52 33.93
N PRO A 455 7.40 -15.94 33.32
CA PRO A 455 6.50 -16.91 33.91
C PRO A 455 7.14 -18.30 34.05
N ILE A 456 6.62 -19.09 34.98
CA ILE A 456 7.01 -20.49 35.17
C ILE A 456 5.85 -21.38 34.71
N SER A 457 6.10 -22.20 33.69
CA SER A 457 5.17 -23.21 33.18
C SER A 457 5.03 -24.40 34.13
N ASP A 458 3.80 -24.90 34.24
CA ASP A 458 3.45 -26.11 34.97
C ASP A 458 4.26 -27.33 34.50
N THR A 459 4.95 -27.97 35.45
CA THR A 459 5.69 -29.22 35.24
C THR A 459 4.84 -30.36 34.67
N ALA A 460 3.52 -30.32 34.79
CA ALA A 460 2.62 -31.26 34.14
C ALA A 460 2.67 -31.18 32.60
N CYS A 461 3.02 -30.02 32.03
CA CYS A 461 3.18 -29.81 30.60
C CYS A 461 4.64 -30.07 30.15
N THR A 462 5.61 -29.45 30.84
CA THR A 462 7.05 -29.56 30.50
C THR A 462 7.67 -30.93 30.84
N PHE A 463 6.94 -31.81 31.54
CA PHE A 463 7.30 -33.23 31.63
C PHE A 463 7.18 -33.98 30.28
N CYS A 464 6.34 -33.50 29.36
CA CYS A 464 6.18 -34.06 28.02
C CYS A 464 6.85 -33.19 26.94
N HIS A 465 6.72 -31.87 27.06
CA HIS A 465 7.33 -30.88 26.19
C HIS A 465 8.74 -30.52 26.68
N ASN A 466 9.73 -31.27 26.19
CA ASN A 466 11.14 -31.20 26.61
C ASN A 466 12.10 -31.83 25.58
N ASP A 467 11.70 -31.81 24.30
CA ASP A 467 12.33 -32.49 23.16
C ASP A 467 12.46 -34.02 23.27
N GLY A 468 12.00 -34.63 24.38
CA GLY A 468 12.04 -36.07 24.61
C GLY A 468 10.78 -36.83 24.18
N LEU A 469 9.60 -36.23 24.33
CA LEU A 469 8.31 -36.79 23.88
C LEU A 469 7.57 -35.85 22.93
N ALA A 470 7.54 -34.56 23.25
CA ALA A 470 7.12 -33.47 22.37
C ALA A 470 8.16 -32.33 22.41
N PRO A 471 8.24 -31.48 21.37
CA PRO A 471 9.17 -30.34 21.35
C PRO A 471 8.97 -29.41 22.55
N ASP A 472 10.07 -28.86 23.06
CA ASP A 472 10.01 -27.76 24.04
C ASP A 472 9.74 -26.44 23.32
N LYS A 473 8.46 -26.05 23.32
CA LYS A 473 8.03 -24.71 22.95
C LYS A 473 7.64 -23.85 24.17
N PHE A 474 7.79 -24.35 25.40
CA PHE A 474 7.56 -23.58 26.62
C PHE A 474 8.77 -22.71 26.99
N THR A 475 9.98 -23.29 27.02
CA THR A 475 11.22 -22.54 27.30
C THR A 475 11.41 -21.30 26.41
N PRO A 476 11.14 -21.33 25.08
CA PRO A 476 11.19 -20.11 24.27
C PRO A 476 9.93 -19.22 24.45
N TRP A 477 8.71 -19.79 24.57
CA TRP A 477 7.48 -19.01 24.79
C TRP A 477 7.52 -18.15 26.07
N GLU A 478 8.11 -18.64 27.16
CA GLU A 478 8.28 -17.88 28.42
C GLU A 478 9.16 -16.62 28.29
N GLN A 479 9.80 -16.41 27.14
CA GLN A 479 10.61 -15.23 26.80
C GLN A 479 9.91 -14.31 25.77
N THR A 480 8.61 -14.52 25.52
CA THR A 480 7.80 -13.70 24.61
C THR A 480 7.04 -12.59 25.34
N GLY A 481 6.65 -11.55 24.61
CA GLY A 481 5.65 -10.59 25.10
C GLY A 481 4.31 -11.27 25.38
N HIS A 482 3.90 -12.23 24.54
CA HIS A 482 2.67 -13.01 24.72
C HIS A 482 2.56 -13.64 26.12
N SER A 483 3.64 -14.19 26.66
CA SER A 483 3.63 -14.82 27.98
C SER A 483 3.62 -13.86 29.18
N GLN A 484 3.77 -12.53 28.95
CA GLN A 484 3.98 -11.51 30.00
C GLN A 484 2.99 -10.33 29.93
N ILE A 485 2.33 -10.12 28.79
CA ILE A 485 1.59 -8.90 28.44
C ILE A 485 0.52 -8.44 29.46
N LEU A 486 -0.24 -9.36 30.07
CA LEU A 486 -1.24 -9.01 31.08
C LEU A 486 -0.59 -8.72 32.44
N GLY A 487 0.51 -9.40 32.77
CA GLY A 487 1.34 -9.06 33.93
C GLY A 487 1.91 -7.64 33.82
N ASP A 488 2.54 -7.33 32.68
CA ASP A 488 3.09 -6.00 32.38
C ASP A 488 2.00 -4.91 32.43
N TYR A 489 0.82 -5.18 31.87
CA TYR A 489 -0.33 -4.26 31.94
C TYR A 489 -0.89 -4.10 33.35
N LEU A 490 -0.90 -5.13 34.21
CA LEU A 490 -1.31 -5.00 35.60
C LEU A 490 -0.32 -4.16 36.42
N ASP A 491 0.98 -4.29 36.18
CA ASP A 491 2.02 -3.57 36.91
C ASP A 491 2.16 -2.11 36.45
N THR A 492 1.97 -1.82 35.15
CA THR A 492 2.23 -0.50 34.55
C THR A 492 0.99 0.26 34.06
N GLY A 493 -0.11 -0.44 33.80
CA GLY A 493 -1.29 0.08 33.11
C GLY A 493 -2.24 0.91 34.00
N THR A 494 -2.89 1.88 33.37
CA THR A 494 -3.77 2.87 34.03
C THR A 494 -5.16 2.98 33.41
N HIS A 495 -5.43 2.18 32.36
CA HIS A 495 -6.65 2.25 31.55
C HIS A 495 -7.19 0.85 31.16
N ASN A 496 -6.82 -0.19 31.92
CA ASN A 496 -7.15 -1.59 31.64
C ASN A 496 -8.63 -1.88 31.96
N ARG A 497 -9.22 -2.81 31.21
CA ARG A 497 -10.63 -3.24 31.30
C ARG A 497 -10.72 -4.75 31.09
N THR A 498 -11.84 -5.36 31.45
CA THR A 498 -12.07 -6.80 31.24
C THR A 498 -12.09 -7.19 29.76
N SER A 499 -12.52 -6.30 28.85
CA SER A 499 -12.43 -6.54 27.40
C SER A 499 -11.00 -6.73 26.89
N CYS A 500 -9.98 -6.27 27.63
CA CYS A 500 -8.59 -6.55 27.28
C CYS A 500 -8.23 -8.04 27.49
N PHE A 501 -9.03 -8.80 28.25
CA PHE A 501 -8.75 -10.21 28.55
C PHE A 501 -9.16 -11.14 27.40
N ASP A 502 -10.09 -10.73 26.54
CA ASP A 502 -10.45 -11.45 25.30
C ASP A 502 -9.20 -11.71 24.44
N CYS A 503 -8.31 -10.71 24.38
CA CYS A 503 -7.03 -10.76 23.68
C CYS A 503 -5.83 -11.19 24.55
N HIS A 504 -5.86 -10.99 25.88
CA HIS A 504 -4.69 -11.11 26.77
C HIS A 504 -4.84 -12.08 27.94
N ALA A 505 -5.88 -12.91 27.94
CA ALA A 505 -6.00 -14.05 28.83
C ALA A 505 -6.43 -15.31 28.05
N THR A 506 -6.28 -16.47 28.67
CA THR A 506 -6.57 -17.76 28.06
C THR A 506 -8.06 -18.10 28.21
N GLY A 507 -8.77 -18.08 27.09
CA GLY A 507 -10.15 -18.54 27.01
C GLY A 507 -11.19 -17.65 27.71
N HIS A 508 -10.89 -16.36 27.92
CA HIS A 508 -11.84 -15.42 28.53
C HIS A 508 -13.10 -15.29 27.65
N ASN A 509 -14.27 -15.75 28.12
CA ASN A 509 -15.53 -15.57 27.41
C ASN A 509 -16.76 -15.75 28.31
N THR A 510 -17.29 -14.62 28.79
CA THR A 510 -18.41 -14.58 29.76
C THR A 510 -19.76 -15.16 29.29
N ALA A 511 -19.85 -15.64 28.03
CA ALA A 511 -21.03 -16.35 27.54
C ALA A 511 -21.05 -17.85 27.89
N ALA A 512 -19.93 -18.49 28.26
CA ALA A 512 -19.90 -19.94 28.52
C ALA A 512 -18.80 -20.43 29.48
N ASP A 513 -19.22 -21.26 30.45
CA ASP A 513 -18.34 -22.09 31.29
C ASP A 513 -17.54 -23.07 30.41
N SER A 514 -16.29 -22.70 30.14
CA SER A 514 -15.35 -23.40 29.28
C SER A 514 -14.00 -23.64 29.96
N GLY A 515 -13.88 -23.33 31.26
CA GLY A 515 -12.65 -23.36 32.04
C GLY A 515 -11.73 -22.16 31.77
N GLY A 516 -12.28 -21.08 31.24
CA GLY A 516 -11.58 -19.85 30.85
C GLY A 516 -11.12 -19.00 32.04
N MET A 517 -10.42 -17.91 31.73
CA MET A 517 -9.95 -16.91 32.70
C MET A 517 -11.04 -16.44 33.68
N ASP A 518 -12.26 -16.27 33.18
CA ASP A 518 -13.44 -15.79 33.91
C ASP A 518 -14.18 -16.88 34.68
N ASP A 519 -13.94 -18.16 34.37
CA ASP A 519 -14.44 -19.32 35.12
C ASP A 519 -13.58 -19.63 36.36
N ALA A 520 -12.41 -19.01 36.51
CA ALA A 520 -11.53 -19.22 37.66
C ALA A 520 -12.21 -18.80 38.97
N SER A 521 -12.12 -19.64 40.02
CA SER A 521 -12.97 -19.44 41.22
C SER A 521 -12.58 -18.23 42.09
N ASP A 522 -11.44 -17.61 41.78
CA ASP A 522 -10.95 -16.35 42.37
C ASP A 522 -11.03 -15.13 41.42
N TYR A 523 -11.62 -15.27 40.22
CA TYR A 523 -11.70 -14.21 39.21
C TYR A 523 -12.44 -12.95 39.70
N GLN A 524 -13.61 -13.10 40.34
CA GLN A 524 -14.34 -11.95 40.88
C GLN A 524 -13.61 -11.31 42.06
N ASP A 525 -12.92 -12.09 42.91
CA ASP A 525 -12.10 -11.56 44.01
C ASP A 525 -10.89 -10.78 43.46
N PHE A 526 -10.33 -11.18 42.32
CA PHE A 526 -9.30 -10.44 41.57
C PHE A 526 -9.81 -9.10 41.01
N LEU A 527 -11.02 -9.08 40.41
CA LEU A 527 -11.64 -7.84 39.94
C LEU A 527 -11.93 -6.87 41.10
N ASP A 528 -12.53 -7.38 42.19
CA ASP A 528 -12.89 -6.62 43.39
C ASP A 528 -11.65 -6.10 44.16
N ALA A 529 -10.49 -6.73 43.99
CA ALA A 529 -9.22 -6.24 44.55
C ALA A 529 -8.71 -4.94 43.91
N GLY A 530 -9.26 -4.54 42.74
CA GLY A 530 -9.01 -3.23 42.13
C GLY A 530 -7.62 -3.05 41.52
N LEU A 531 -6.89 -4.13 41.23
CA LEU A 531 -5.52 -4.09 40.70
C LEU A 531 -5.44 -3.40 39.32
N LEU A 532 -6.47 -3.57 38.49
CA LEU A 532 -6.46 -3.25 37.05
C LEU A 532 -6.00 -1.84 36.68
N ASN A 533 -6.24 -0.83 37.51
CA ASN A 533 -5.96 0.58 37.17
C ASN A 533 -5.11 1.29 38.24
N ASN A 534 -4.35 0.52 39.03
CA ASN A 534 -3.52 1.03 40.13
C ASN A 534 -2.09 0.46 40.04
N PRO A 535 -1.21 0.98 39.16
CA PRO A 535 0.15 0.49 38.92
C PRO A 535 0.94 0.15 40.20
N GLY A 536 1.67 -0.97 40.17
CA GLY A 536 2.27 -1.57 41.36
C GLY A 536 3.05 -2.86 41.08
N ASP A 537 3.11 -3.72 42.10
CA ASP A 537 3.65 -5.09 42.04
C ASP A 537 2.45 -6.06 41.98
N ASN A 538 1.58 -5.82 41.00
CA ASN A 538 0.22 -6.34 40.89
C ASN A 538 0.20 -7.74 40.30
N TRP A 539 1.10 -8.07 39.37
CA TRP A 539 1.27 -9.42 38.83
C TRP A 539 1.79 -10.38 39.91
N THR A 540 2.80 -9.98 40.68
CA THR A 540 3.25 -10.71 41.88
C THR A 540 2.11 -10.86 42.91
N THR A 541 1.30 -9.81 43.09
CA THR A 541 0.12 -9.83 43.97
C THR A 541 -0.94 -10.82 43.48
N MET A 542 -1.18 -10.87 42.17
CA MET A 542 -2.14 -11.77 41.52
C MET A 542 -1.71 -13.23 41.65
N LEU A 543 -0.46 -13.56 41.31
CA LEU A 543 0.13 -14.88 41.50
C LEU A 543 0.09 -15.37 42.96
N ALA A 544 0.05 -14.45 43.93
CA ALA A 544 0.05 -14.77 45.36
C ALA A 544 -1.35 -14.83 46.00
N GLN A 545 -2.38 -14.20 45.41
CA GLN A 545 -3.71 -14.07 46.00
C GLN A 545 -4.85 -14.62 45.13
N PHE A 546 -4.69 -14.63 43.80
CA PHE A 546 -5.67 -15.10 42.82
C PHE A 546 -5.01 -16.12 41.86
N PRO A 547 -4.47 -17.25 42.38
CA PRO A 547 -3.66 -18.17 41.61
C PRO A 547 -4.43 -18.97 40.54
N GLU A 548 -5.76 -19.05 40.58
CA GLU A 548 -6.53 -19.72 39.52
C GLU A 548 -6.69 -18.79 38.31
N ALA A 549 -7.05 -17.52 38.52
CA ALA A 549 -7.03 -16.49 37.49
C ALA A 549 -5.60 -16.27 36.94
N ALA A 550 -4.59 -16.15 37.82
CA ALA A 550 -3.21 -15.95 37.38
C ALA A 550 -2.65 -17.11 36.52
N ARG A 551 -3.20 -18.33 36.67
CA ARG A 551 -2.85 -19.48 35.85
C ARG A 551 -3.32 -19.36 34.39
N LEU A 552 -4.39 -18.62 34.15
CA LEU A 552 -5.01 -18.40 32.84
C LEU A 552 -4.68 -17.03 32.24
N SER A 553 -4.07 -16.11 33.00
CA SER A 553 -3.56 -14.82 32.52
C SER A 553 -2.50 -14.92 31.41
N ASN A 554 -2.37 -13.86 30.59
CA ASN A 554 -1.46 -13.76 29.44
C ASN A 554 -1.89 -14.64 28.24
N VAL A 555 -1.23 -14.45 27.09
CA VAL A 555 -1.47 -15.21 25.87
C VAL A 555 -0.64 -16.49 25.91
N GLN A 556 -1.33 -17.63 26.09
CA GLN A 556 -0.71 -18.94 26.31
C GLN A 556 -0.92 -19.86 25.10
N CYS A 557 -0.35 -21.06 25.16
CA CYS A 557 -0.47 -22.07 24.11
C CYS A 557 -1.93 -22.32 23.68
N GLU A 558 -2.87 -22.31 24.63
CA GLU A 558 -4.28 -22.60 24.35
C GLU A 558 -5.01 -21.45 23.63
N SER A 559 -4.48 -20.22 23.66
CA SER A 559 -4.97 -19.11 22.83
C SER A 559 -4.78 -19.41 21.33
N CYS A 560 -3.62 -19.99 20.96
CA CYS A 560 -3.26 -20.30 19.57
C CYS A 560 -3.53 -21.75 19.14
N HIS A 561 -3.79 -22.66 20.09
CA HIS A 561 -3.98 -24.10 19.84
C HIS A 561 -5.33 -24.64 20.35
N GLY A 562 -6.22 -23.75 20.79
CA GLY A 562 -7.49 -24.10 21.42
C GLY A 562 -7.33 -24.82 22.77
N PRO A 563 -8.45 -25.20 23.42
CA PRO A 563 -8.44 -25.75 24.77
C PRO A 563 -7.56 -26.99 24.96
N GLN A 564 -7.00 -27.17 26.16
CA GLN A 564 -6.10 -28.27 26.50
C GLN A 564 -6.81 -29.55 26.97
N ASN A 565 -7.96 -29.46 27.63
CA ASN A 565 -8.69 -30.63 28.13
C ASN A 565 -9.60 -31.19 27.02
N THR A 566 -8.96 -31.75 26.00
CA THR A 566 -9.57 -32.17 24.72
C THR A 566 -8.94 -33.48 24.24
N ASN A 567 -9.67 -34.25 23.42
CA ASN A 567 -9.09 -35.39 22.72
C ASN A 567 -8.02 -34.96 21.69
N ALA A 568 -8.05 -33.69 21.23
CA ALA A 568 -7.08 -33.14 20.29
C ALA A 568 -5.63 -33.08 20.83
N HIS A 569 -5.41 -33.05 22.15
CA HIS A 569 -4.05 -33.03 22.71
C HIS A 569 -3.33 -34.39 22.58
N GLY A 570 -4.03 -35.45 22.19
CA GLY A 570 -3.43 -36.76 21.92
C GLY A 570 -2.88 -36.95 20.50
N PHE A 571 -2.94 -35.93 19.65
CA PHE A 571 -2.50 -36.00 18.25
C PHE A 571 -1.00 -35.73 18.10
N ALA A 572 -0.44 -36.24 17.00
CA ALA A 572 0.98 -36.09 16.66
C ALA A 572 1.14 -36.11 15.12
N GLY A 573 0.97 -34.95 14.48
CA GLY A 573 1.18 -34.77 13.04
C GLY A 573 1.42 -33.30 12.70
N PRO A 574 2.26 -32.97 11.70
CA PRO A 574 2.58 -31.58 11.35
C PRO A 574 1.56 -30.90 10.42
N LEU A 575 0.68 -31.68 9.80
CA LEU A 575 -0.43 -31.23 8.94
C LEU A 575 -1.67 -32.06 9.29
N GLY A 576 -2.85 -31.47 9.19
CA GLY A 576 -4.11 -32.11 9.57
C GLY A 576 -4.35 -32.25 11.09
N ASP A 577 -3.48 -31.71 11.96
CA ASP A 577 -3.71 -31.62 13.40
C ASP A 577 -4.87 -30.64 13.70
N PRO A 578 -5.86 -30.98 14.56
CA PRO A 578 -6.96 -30.06 14.90
C PRO A 578 -6.53 -28.82 15.71
N ARG A 579 -5.32 -28.81 16.29
CA ARG A 579 -4.78 -27.71 17.11
C ARG A 579 -3.79 -26.80 16.37
N ILE A 580 -3.39 -27.12 15.14
CA ILE A 580 -2.42 -26.34 14.38
C ILE A 580 -3.07 -25.88 13.08
N SER A 581 -3.01 -24.57 12.82
CA SER A 581 -3.42 -23.94 11.57
C SER A 581 -2.31 -22.98 11.12
N LEU A 582 -2.15 -22.83 9.81
CA LEU A 582 -1.28 -21.82 9.22
C LEU A 582 -2.04 -20.56 8.80
N SER A 583 -3.37 -20.50 9.00
CA SER A 583 -4.16 -19.33 8.65
C SER A 583 -3.81 -18.14 9.54
N ALA A 584 -3.82 -16.94 8.95
CA ALA A 584 -3.61 -15.69 9.69
C ALA A 584 -4.73 -15.43 10.72
N ASP A 585 -5.90 -16.07 10.58
CA ASP A 585 -7.04 -16.01 11.51
C ASP A 585 -6.69 -16.31 12.97
N VAL A 586 -5.75 -17.23 13.21
CA VAL A 586 -5.28 -17.56 14.57
C VAL A 586 -4.60 -16.36 15.23
N CYS A 587 -3.97 -15.49 14.43
CA CYS A 587 -3.45 -14.21 14.89
C CYS A 587 -4.54 -13.12 14.83
N GLY A 588 -5.45 -13.19 13.86
CA GLY A 588 -6.57 -12.26 13.64
C GLY A 588 -7.61 -12.25 14.76
N SER A 589 -7.69 -13.29 15.60
CA SER A 589 -8.51 -13.28 16.81
C SER A 589 -8.16 -12.10 17.73
N CYS A 590 -6.87 -11.80 17.92
CA CYS A 590 -6.41 -10.67 18.76
C CYS A 590 -5.89 -9.48 17.94
N HIS A 591 -5.27 -9.73 16.78
CA HIS A 591 -4.74 -8.69 15.89
C HIS A 591 -5.73 -8.24 14.81
N GLY A 592 -7.01 -8.54 15.00
CA GLY A 592 -8.16 -8.03 14.24
C GLY A 592 -9.07 -7.12 15.06
N GLU A 593 -8.55 -6.44 16.09
CA GLU A 593 -9.24 -5.39 16.86
C GLU A 593 -8.74 -3.99 16.41
N PRO A 594 -9.45 -3.28 15.52
CA PRO A 594 -9.14 -1.88 15.20
C PRO A 594 -9.65 -0.92 16.27
N ALA A 595 -9.22 0.33 16.28
CA ALA A 595 -8.07 0.84 15.51
C ALA A 595 -6.73 0.46 16.18
N ARG A 596 -6.70 -0.31 17.29
CA ARG A 596 -5.48 -0.43 18.13
C ARG A 596 -4.53 -1.55 17.74
N HIS A 597 -5.04 -2.67 17.22
CA HIS A 597 -4.28 -3.92 17.06
C HIS A 597 -4.40 -4.54 15.66
N ALA A 598 -5.08 -3.88 14.71
CA ALA A 598 -5.53 -4.38 13.40
C ALA A 598 -4.44 -4.69 12.34
N ARG A 599 -3.38 -5.42 12.72
CA ARG A 599 -2.37 -5.93 11.79
C ARG A 599 -2.93 -7.01 10.85
N PHE A 600 -3.95 -7.76 11.27
CA PHE A 600 -4.62 -8.75 10.43
C PHE A 600 -5.39 -8.07 9.26
N PRO A 601 -6.29 -7.09 9.50
CA PRO A 601 -6.88 -6.29 8.41
C PRO A 601 -5.85 -5.61 7.49
N GLN A 602 -4.76 -5.08 8.04
CA GLN A 602 -3.69 -4.51 7.21
C GLN A 602 -3.02 -5.57 6.31
N TRP A 603 -2.78 -6.78 6.82
CA TRP A 603 -2.25 -7.90 6.04
C TRP A 603 -3.26 -8.39 4.98
N GLN A 604 -4.55 -8.43 5.28
CA GLN A 604 -5.60 -8.81 4.32
C GLN A 604 -5.63 -7.90 3.07
N LEU A 605 -5.31 -6.61 3.23
CA LEU A 605 -5.18 -5.65 2.12
C LEU A 605 -3.90 -5.82 1.27
N SER A 606 -3.06 -6.82 1.55
CA SER A 606 -1.78 -7.03 0.85
C SER A 606 -1.79 -8.25 -0.06
N GLY A 607 -0.91 -8.25 -1.07
CA GLY A 607 -0.68 -9.42 -1.93
C GLY A 607 -0.20 -10.68 -1.17
N HIS A 608 0.27 -10.55 0.07
CA HIS A 608 0.62 -11.69 0.93
C HIS A 608 -0.60 -12.44 1.48
N ALA A 609 -1.81 -11.87 1.38
CA ALA A 609 -3.06 -12.53 1.77
C ALA A 609 -3.79 -13.25 0.62
N ASN A 610 -3.33 -13.11 -0.63
CA ASN A 610 -4.03 -13.68 -1.78
C ASN A 610 -3.99 -15.23 -1.77
N TYR A 611 -5.12 -15.85 -1.44
CA TYR A 611 -5.30 -17.30 -1.42
C TYR A 611 -5.35 -17.94 -2.81
N GLU A 612 -5.91 -17.27 -3.84
CA GLU A 612 -6.00 -17.81 -5.21
C GLU A 612 -4.61 -18.17 -5.75
N LEU A 613 -3.67 -17.22 -5.68
CA LEU A 613 -2.27 -17.38 -6.09
C LEU A 613 -1.54 -18.42 -5.23
N ALA A 614 -1.91 -18.54 -3.96
CA ALA A 614 -1.35 -19.56 -3.08
C ALA A 614 -1.80 -20.97 -3.47
N ILE A 615 -3.07 -21.14 -3.84
CA ILE A 615 -3.65 -22.40 -4.32
C ILE A 615 -3.06 -22.79 -5.68
N ASP A 616 -3.02 -21.86 -6.65
CA ASP A 616 -2.47 -22.08 -8.00
C ASP A 616 -1.01 -22.58 -7.97
N GLU A 617 -0.19 -22.07 -7.05
CA GLU A 617 1.23 -22.43 -6.92
C GLU A 617 1.51 -23.50 -5.84
N ALA A 618 0.52 -23.90 -5.04
CA ALA A 618 0.67 -24.86 -3.93
C ALA A 618 1.21 -26.22 -4.37
N GLY A 619 0.71 -26.74 -5.50
CA GLY A 619 1.12 -28.04 -6.07
C GLY A 619 2.58 -28.08 -6.56
N SER A 620 3.26 -26.94 -6.64
CA SER A 620 4.64 -26.81 -7.11
C SER A 620 5.62 -26.69 -5.94
N GLY A 621 6.38 -27.75 -5.65
CA GLY A 621 7.48 -27.73 -4.65
C GLY A 621 8.64 -26.76 -4.95
N ASN A 622 8.57 -26.01 -6.06
CA ASN A 622 9.46 -24.88 -6.34
C ASN A 622 8.79 -23.53 -6.00
N CYS A 623 7.51 -23.36 -6.33
CA CYS A 623 6.81 -22.09 -6.17
C CYS A 623 6.17 -21.92 -4.79
N SER A 624 5.62 -22.99 -4.20
CA SER A 624 5.05 -22.98 -2.86
C SER A 624 6.01 -22.46 -1.77
N ARG A 625 7.33 -22.58 -1.98
CA ARG A 625 8.38 -21.96 -1.14
C ARG A 625 8.21 -20.45 -0.93
N CYS A 626 7.70 -19.75 -1.94
CA CYS A 626 7.52 -18.30 -1.96
C CYS A 626 6.04 -17.87 -2.04
N HIS A 627 5.14 -18.77 -2.45
CA HIS A 627 3.71 -18.47 -2.62
C HIS A 627 2.77 -19.10 -1.56
N THR A 628 3.29 -19.97 -0.66
CA THR A 628 2.50 -20.51 0.47
C THR A 628 3.28 -20.50 1.78
N ALA A 629 2.59 -20.31 2.91
CA ALA A 629 3.18 -20.52 4.23
C ALA A 629 3.61 -21.99 4.42
N ASN A 630 2.82 -22.94 3.90
CA ASN A 630 3.10 -24.38 3.93
C ASN A 630 4.48 -24.70 3.34
N GLY A 631 4.73 -24.22 2.12
CA GLY A 631 5.99 -24.42 1.40
C GLY A 631 7.15 -23.61 1.95
N PHE A 632 6.93 -22.40 2.46
CA PHE A 632 7.97 -21.61 3.13
C PHE A 632 8.46 -22.31 4.40
N LEU A 633 7.55 -22.74 5.27
CA LEU A 633 7.90 -23.43 6.52
C LEU A 633 8.49 -24.83 6.28
N ALA A 634 8.13 -25.50 5.19
CA ALA A 634 8.78 -26.74 4.75
C ALA A 634 10.19 -26.52 4.17
N TRP A 635 10.48 -25.32 3.64
CA TRP A 635 11.79 -24.94 3.07
C TRP A 635 12.76 -24.42 4.13
N LEU A 636 12.25 -23.65 5.11
CA LEU A 636 13.03 -22.88 6.06
C LEU A 636 14.14 -23.67 6.78
N PRO A 637 13.93 -24.89 7.31
CA PRO A 637 14.99 -25.61 8.02
C PRO A 637 16.17 -26.00 7.12
N VAL A 638 15.93 -26.20 5.82
CA VAL A 638 17.00 -26.43 4.83
C VAL A 638 17.69 -25.12 4.47
N LEU A 639 16.91 -24.05 4.32
CA LEU A 639 17.40 -22.71 4.00
C LEU A 639 18.30 -22.11 5.09
N THR A 640 17.97 -22.32 6.37
CA THR A 640 18.77 -21.87 7.53
C THR A 640 19.92 -22.83 7.87
N GLY A 641 19.96 -24.01 7.26
CA GLY A 641 20.98 -25.04 7.53
C GLY A 641 20.77 -25.85 8.81
N GLU A 642 19.59 -25.75 9.46
CA GLU A 642 19.17 -26.62 10.56
C GLU A 642 19.09 -28.09 10.10
N VAL A 643 18.58 -28.30 8.88
CA VAL A 643 18.45 -29.61 8.22
C VAL A 643 19.35 -29.66 6.99
N PRO A 644 20.22 -30.68 6.82
CA PRO A 644 21.07 -30.80 5.64
C PRO A 644 20.26 -31.05 4.34
N GLY A 645 20.40 -30.15 3.37
CA GLY A 645 19.84 -30.26 2.02
C GLY A 645 20.43 -29.20 1.09
N ASP A 646 19.96 -29.15 -0.15
CA ASP A 646 20.20 -28.03 -1.07
C ASP A 646 18.98 -27.08 -1.00
N PRO A 647 19.13 -25.78 -0.66
CA PRO A 647 18.01 -24.82 -0.69
C PRO A 647 17.35 -24.67 -2.08
N LEU A 648 17.97 -25.16 -3.15
CA LEU A 648 17.40 -25.22 -4.49
C LEU A 648 16.52 -26.45 -4.76
N ASP A 649 16.63 -27.53 -3.97
CA ASP A 649 15.78 -28.73 -4.10
C ASP A 649 14.30 -28.43 -3.80
N ASN A 650 13.40 -29.16 -4.46
CA ASN A 650 11.96 -28.98 -4.28
C ASN A 650 11.49 -29.42 -2.89
N VAL A 651 10.66 -28.59 -2.24
CA VAL A 651 9.96 -29.01 -1.02
C VAL A 651 8.96 -30.12 -1.32
N ASN A 652 8.78 -31.02 -0.36
CA ASN A 652 7.88 -32.14 -0.47
C ASN A 652 6.43 -31.69 -0.17
N VAL A 653 5.71 -31.28 -1.21
CA VAL A 653 4.27 -30.93 -1.14
C VAL A 653 3.50 -32.08 -0.50
N THR A 654 2.87 -31.79 0.64
CA THR A 654 2.21 -32.77 1.52
C THR A 654 0.82 -32.33 1.98
N TRP A 655 0.35 -31.21 1.44
CA TRP A 655 -0.94 -30.58 1.68
C TRP A 655 -1.78 -30.61 0.40
N THR A 656 -3.09 -30.46 0.56
CA THR A 656 -4.08 -30.26 -0.51
C THR A 656 -4.29 -28.77 -0.83
N GLU A 657 -5.11 -28.48 -1.84
CA GLU A 657 -5.55 -27.13 -2.18
C GLU A 657 -6.30 -26.48 -1.00
N ASP A 658 -7.25 -27.18 -0.38
CA ASP A 658 -7.98 -26.73 0.83
C ASP A 658 -7.06 -26.38 2.02
N GLU A 659 -6.00 -27.17 2.20
CA GLU A 659 -4.98 -27.01 3.27
C GLU A 659 -3.90 -25.96 2.94
N SER A 660 -3.97 -25.32 1.76
CA SER A 660 -3.01 -24.29 1.36
C SER A 660 -3.34 -22.95 2.01
N HIS A 661 -2.30 -22.26 2.46
CA HIS A 661 -2.39 -20.89 2.96
C HIS A 661 -1.35 -19.99 2.27
N PRO A 662 -1.67 -18.70 2.03
CA PRO A 662 -0.76 -17.73 1.43
C PRO A 662 0.35 -17.34 2.43
N GLN A 663 1.03 -16.21 2.24
CA GLN A 663 2.08 -15.77 3.16
C GLN A 663 1.50 -15.09 4.40
N THR A 664 0.94 -15.91 5.29
CA THR A 664 0.34 -15.52 6.56
C THR A 664 1.38 -15.11 7.60
N CYS A 665 0.93 -14.61 8.77
CA CYS A 665 1.79 -14.10 9.84
C CYS A 665 2.91 -15.07 10.26
N VAL A 666 2.67 -16.39 10.22
CA VAL A 666 3.63 -17.42 10.62
C VAL A 666 4.78 -17.65 9.63
N THR A 667 4.71 -17.11 8.41
CA THR A 667 5.84 -17.04 7.48
C THR A 667 6.94 -16.12 8.01
N CYS A 668 6.59 -14.96 8.53
CA CYS A 668 7.57 -13.97 9.01
C CYS A 668 7.92 -14.16 10.50
N HIS A 669 6.97 -14.62 11.32
CA HIS A 669 7.13 -14.76 12.76
C HIS A 669 7.06 -16.23 13.21
N ASP A 670 7.84 -16.62 14.22
CA ASP A 670 7.51 -17.78 15.05
C ASP A 670 6.80 -17.29 16.31
N PRO A 671 5.57 -17.77 16.61
CA PRO A 671 4.82 -17.32 17.79
C PRO A 671 5.46 -17.77 19.13
N HIS A 672 6.51 -18.59 19.08
CA HIS A 672 7.26 -19.06 20.25
C HIS A 672 8.63 -18.38 20.41
N ASP A 673 9.16 -17.70 19.38
CA ASP A 673 10.53 -17.14 19.45
C ASP A 673 10.58 -15.91 20.36
N ALA A 674 11.66 -15.80 21.14
CA ALA A 674 11.80 -14.78 22.17
C ALA A 674 11.72 -13.34 21.62
N GLY A 675 11.19 -12.43 22.44
CA GLY A 675 11.02 -11.01 22.10
C GLY A 675 9.79 -10.44 22.81
N THR A 676 9.95 -9.30 23.48
CA THR A 676 9.01 -8.79 24.49
C THR A 676 8.16 -7.61 24.03
N SER A 677 8.55 -6.93 22.94
CA SER A 677 7.99 -5.64 22.52
C SER A 677 7.70 -5.59 21.01
N SER A 678 6.51 -5.07 20.67
CA SER A 678 6.12 -4.73 19.30
C SER A 678 5.91 -3.21 19.16
N GLY A 679 6.06 -2.66 17.96
CA GLY A 679 5.95 -1.21 17.69
C GLY A 679 7.19 -0.66 17.01
N ASN A 680 7.51 0.61 17.26
CA ASN A 680 8.48 1.38 16.47
C ASN A 680 9.96 1.02 16.72
N ASN A 681 10.25 0.24 17.76
CA ASN A 681 11.58 -0.33 18.03
C ASN A 681 11.44 -1.72 18.67
N PRO A 682 11.06 -2.75 17.88
CA PRO A 682 10.71 -4.07 18.41
C PRO A 682 11.95 -4.96 18.58
N ASP A 683 12.00 -5.70 19.69
CA ASP A 683 12.93 -6.82 19.93
C ASP A 683 12.34 -8.19 19.50
N VAL A 684 11.06 -8.23 19.10
CA VAL A 684 10.46 -9.38 18.43
C VAL A 684 11.28 -9.79 17.22
N ASN A 685 11.75 -11.04 17.23
CA ASN A 685 12.49 -11.63 16.13
C ASN A 685 11.55 -11.98 14.97
N ILE A 686 12.13 -11.99 13.76
CA ILE A 686 11.55 -12.58 12.56
C ILE A 686 12.45 -13.73 12.11
N ARG A 687 11.91 -14.68 11.34
CA ARG A 687 12.59 -15.95 11.03
C ARG A 687 13.92 -15.81 10.28
N ILE A 688 14.14 -14.69 9.58
CA ILE A 688 15.38 -14.42 8.81
C ILE A 688 15.72 -12.93 8.97
N SER A 689 16.89 -12.61 9.51
CA SER A 689 17.36 -11.23 9.73
C SER A 689 18.89 -11.12 9.76
N GLY A 690 19.43 -9.99 9.32
CA GLY A 690 20.87 -9.74 9.23
C GLY A 690 21.36 -10.00 7.81
N ASP A 691 22.07 -11.11 7.61
CA ASP A 691 22.40 -11.60 6.27
C ASP A 691 21.24 -12.45 5.71
N THR A 692 21.05 -12.41 4.40
CA THR A 692 20.22 -13.41 3.71
C THR A 692 20.92 -14.78 3.71
N PRO A 693 20.17 -15.89 3.69
CA PRO A 693 20.65 -17.15 3.16
C PRO A 693 21.03 -17.00 1.67
N PRO A 694 21.83 -17.91 1.08
CA PRO A 694 22.15 -17.89 -0.35
C PRO A 694 20.87 -17.89 -1.20
N LEU A 695 20.64 -16.80 -1.95
CA LEU A 695 19.38 -16.58 -2.65
C LEU A 695 19.27 -17.45 -3.91
N ILE A 696 18.04 -17.76 -4.33
CA ILE A 696 17.78 -18.48 -5.59
C ILE A 696 18.24 -17.65 -6.81
N ALA A 697 18.39 -16.33 -6.67
CA ALA A 697 19.06 -15.44 -7.62
C ALA A 697 20.60 -15.59 -7.70
N GLY A 698 21.22 -16.43 -6.86
CA GLY A 698 22.62 -16.86 -7.00
C GLY A 698 23.67 -15.99 -6.29
N PHE A 699 23.25 -14.96 -5.55
CA PHE A 699 24.10 -14.13 -4.69
C PHE A 699 23.62 -14.19 -3.23
N GLN A 700 24.32 -13.50 -2.33
CA GLN A 700 23.94 -13.33 -0.93
C GLN A 700 23.98 -11.84 -0.60
N ALA A 701 22.85 -11.29 -0.16
CA ALA A 701 22.77 -9.95 0.42
C ALA A 701 23.15 -10.00 1.90
N ASN A 702 23.99 -9.06 2.35
CA ASN A 702 24.63 -9.06 3.68
C ASN A 702 24.36 -7.73 4.38
N ASP A 703 24.33 -7.72 5.72
CA ASP A 703 24.04 -6.54 6.56
C ASP A 703 22.68 -5.86 6.27
N VAL A 704 21.69 -6.58 5.72
CA VAL A 704 20.38 -6.02 5.26
C VAL A 704 19.28 -5.96 6.34
N GLY A 705 19.61 -6.30 7.59
CA GLY A 705 18.68 -6.23 8.72
C GLY A 705 17.45 -7.12 8.54
N ARG A 706 16.27 -6.63 8.95
CA ARG A 706 15.01 -7.39 8.83
C ARG A 706 14.48 -7.55 7.40
N GLY A 707 15.00 -6.83 6.42
CA GLY A 707 14.67 -7.06 5.00
C GLY A 707 15.10 -8.44 4.48
N ALA A 708 15.98 -9.17 5.18
CA ALA A 708 16.45 -10.49 4.77
C ALA A 708 15.31 -11.52 4.54
N VAL A 709 14.20 -11.44 5.31
CA VAL A 709 13.02 -12.29 5.07
C VAL A 709 12.31 -11.94 3.77
N CYS A 710 12.21 -10.65 3.43
CA CYS A 710 11.61 -10.18 2.18
C CYS A 710 12.46 -10.66 0.98
N MET A 711 13.78 -10.45 1.05
CA MET A 711 14.73 -10.77 -0.01
C MET A 711 14.80 -12.28 -0.33
N THR A 712 14.51 -13.12 0.66
CA THR A 712 14.42 -14.58 0.51
C THR A 712 13.42 -14.98 -0.60
N CYS A 713 12.30 -14.26 -0.73
CA CYS A 713 11.30 -14.49 -1.77
C CYS A 713 11.41 -13.51 -2.95
N HIS A 714 11.67 -12.22 -2.67
CA HIS A 714 11.74 -11.13 -3.67
C HIS A 714 13.08 -11.07 -4.40
N ASN A 715 13.40 -12.12 -5.14
CA ASN A 715 14.56 -12.17 -6.03
C ASN A 715 14.24 -12.87 -7.36
N SER A 716 15.08 -12.68 -8.38
CA SER A 716 14.84 -13.16 -9.75
C SER A 716 14.79 -14.69 -9.94
N ARG A 717 15.14 -15.49 -8.92
CA ARG A 717 15.06 -16.97 -8.90
C ARG A 717 15.69 -17.69 -10.13
N ARG A 718 16.77 -17.14 -10.73
CA ARG A 718 17.45 -17.74 -11.90
C ARG A 718 18.88 -18.24 -11.66
N GLY A 719 19.47 -18.01 -10.49
CA GLY A 719 20.92 -17.97 -10.32
C GLY A 719 21.54 -16.77 -11.08
N LEU A 720 22.85 -16.56 -10.94
CA LEU A 720 23.52 -15.36 -11.48
C LEU A 720 23.25 -15.14 -12.99
N ARG A 721 22.98 -13.89 -13.37
CA ARG A 721 22.71 -13.45 -14.76
C ARG A 721 23.41 -12.13 -15.06
N ASN A 722 24.65 -12.25 -15.53
CA ASN A 722 25.51 -11.13 -15.92
C ASN A 722 26.42 -11.55 -17.09
N ASP A 723 27.17 -10.62 -17.67
CA ASP A 723 27.99 -10.91 -18.86
C ASP A 723 29.02 -12.04 -18.65
N SER A 724 29.49 -12.24 -17.42
CA SER A 724 30.43 -13.33 -17.09
C SER A 724 29.81 -14.73 -17.09
N THR A 725 28.47 -14.82 -17.03
CA THR A 725 27.71 -16.08 -16.93
C THR A 725 26.91 -16.39 -18.20
N PHE A 726 26.63 -15.40 -19.05
CA PHE A 726 25.72 -15.52 -20.20
C PHE A 726 26.16 -16.58 -21.24
N ASP A 727 27.45 -16.65 -21.57
CA ASP A 727 28.01 -17.58 -22.56
C ASP A 727 27.90 -19.06 -22.15
N ALA A 728 27.67 -19.33 -20.85
CA ALA A 728 27.47 -20.68 -20.32
C ALA A 728 26.00 -21.14 -20.37
N LEU A 729 25.05 -20.25 -20.71
CA LEU A 729 23.63 -20.55 -20.79
C LEU A 729 23.27 -21.24 -22.11
N SER A 730 22.32 -22.18 -22.08
CA SER A 730 21.67 -22.68 -23.30
C SER A 730 20.77 -21.61 -23.91
N ALA A 731 20.45 -21.69 -25.21
CA ALA A 731 19.60 -20.71 -25.88
C ALA A 731 18.22 -20.53 -25.19
N SER A 732 17.61 -21.61 -24.70
CA SER A 732 16.38 -21.55 -23.90
C SER A 732 16.56 -20.77 -22.59
N GLU A 733 17.73 -20.88 -21.94
CA GLU A 733 18.05 -20.16 -20.70
C GLU A 733 18.52 -18.72 -20.94
N LYS A 734 19.08 -18.40 -22.11
CA LYS A 734 19.30 -17.02 -22.57
C LYS A 734 17.96 -16.27 -22.76
N ALA A 735 16.93 -16.97 -23.27
CA ALA A 735 15.56 -16.45 -23.39
C ALA A 735 14.71 -16.56 -22.11
N ARG A 736 15.32 -16.72 -20.93
CA ARG A 736 14.64 -16.49 -19.65
C ARG A 736 14.28 -15.01 -19.53
N ALA A 737 13.14 -14.75 -18.89
CA ALA A 737 12.98 -13.52 -18.13
C ALA A 737 13.39 -13.80 -16.67
N PRO A 738 13.73 -12.76 -15.88
CA PRO A 738 13.72 -12.89 -14.43
C PRO A 738 12.36 -13.42 -13.94
N HIS A 739 12.33 -14.02 -12.75
CA HIS A 739 11.07 -14.19 -12.04
C HIS A 739 10.53 -12.81 -11.62
N GLY A 740 9.22 -12.65 -11.52
CA GLY A 740 8.63 -11.42 -10.96
C GLY A 740 9.04 -11.23 -9.49
N GLY A 741 9.09 -9.98 -9.03
CA GLY A 741 9.56 -9.65 -7.68
C GLY A 741 11.09 -9.64 -7.61
N VAL A 742 11.76 -8.78 -8.38
CA VAL A 742 13.24 -8.70 -8.47
C VAL A 742 13.85 -7.64 -7.56
N GLN A 743 13.10 -7.18 -6.54
CA GLN A 743 13.48 -6.00 -5.75
C GLN A 743 14.87 -6.15 -5.10
N THR A 744 15.26 -7.35 -4.68
CA THR A 744 16.62 -7.59 -4.15
C THR A 744 17.70 -7.44 -5.22
N ASP A 745 17.48 -7.97 -6.43
CA ASP A 745 18.45 -7.90 -7.52
C ASP A 745 18.76 -6.43 -7.86
N VAL A 746 17.73 -5.58 -8.02
CA VAL A 746 17.93 -4.14 -8.31
C VAL A 746 18.52 -3.39 -7.11
N LEU A 747 18.01 -3.61 -5.90
CA LEU A 747 18.50 -2.96 -4.67
C LEU A 747 19.99 -3.27 -4.42
N MET A 748 20.43 -4.50 -4.68
CA MET A 748 21.82 -4.94 -4.49
C MET A 748 22.71 -4.69 -5.73
N GLY A 749 22.15 -4.19 -6.83
CA GLY A 749 22.89 -3.93 -8.08
C GLY A 749 23.37 -5.22 -8.76
N GLU A 750 22.57 -6.28 -8.72
CA GLU A 750 22.88 -7.63 -9.19
C GLU A 750 22.01 -8.08 -10.36
N ASN A 751 22.50 -9.09 -11.08
CA ASN A 751 21.77 -9.80 -12.14
C ASN A 751 21.28 -8.94 -13.33
N ALA A 752 22.16 -8.09 -13.87
CA ALA A 752 21.97 -7.41 -15.15
C ALA A 752 23.17 -7.58 -16.11
N PHE A 753 22.95 -7.16 -17.36
CA PHE A 753 23.95 -7.13 -18.43
C PHE A 753 24.39 -5.70 -18.78
N PHE A 754 25.54 -5.59 -19.45
CA PHE A 754 26.17 -4.36 -19.94
C PHE A 754 26.68 -3.39 -18.86
N VAL A 755 26.59 -3.75 -17.57
CA VAL A 755 27.02 -2.95 -16.41
C VAL A 755 27.88 -3.75 -15.44
N GLU A 756 28.61 -3.08 -14.55
CA GLU A 756 29.22 -3.74 -13.39
C GLU A 756 28.12 -4.12 -12.37
N VAL A 757 28.27 -5.27 -11.70
CA VAL A 757 27.27 -5.83 -10.79
C VAL A 757 27.86 -6.16 -9.42
N GLY A 758 27.01 -6.27 -8.40
CA GLY A 758 27.40 -6.41 -6.99
C GLY A 758 27.67 -5.07 -6.31
N ALA A 759 26.98 -4.01 -6.74
CA ALA A 759 27.09 -2.64 -6.22
C ALA A 759 25.74 -2.17 -5.61
N PRO A 760 25.52 -2.38 -4.30
CA PRO A 760 24.24 -2.04 -3.66
C PRO A 760 23.92 -0.55 -3.71
N GLY A 761 22.64 -0.25 -3.92
CA GLY A 761 22.12 1.12 -3.94
C GLY A 761 22.16 1.77 -2.56
N GLY A 762 22.03 3.10 -2.50
CA GLY A 762 22.04 3.84 -1.24
C GLY A 762 20.98 3.36 -0.24
N HIS A 763 19.80 2.96 -0.73
CA HIS A 763 18.72 2.42 0.10
C HIS A 763 19.00 1.01 0.66
N ALA A 764 19.98 0.28 0.13
CA ALA A 764 20.47 -0.96 0.75
C ALA A 764 21.23 -0.72 2.07
N THR A 765 21.48 0.55 2.42
CA THR A 765 22.11 0.96 3.69
C THR A 765 21.13 1.50 4.73
N THR A 766 19.82 1.49 4.46
CA THR A 766 18.81 1.69 5.52
C THR A 766 18.78 0.44 6.41
N GLY A 767 18.69 0.62 7.73
CA GLY A 767 19.13 -0.38 8.71
C GLY A 767 18.31 -1.68 8.75
N ASP A 768 17.03 -1.63 8.39
CA ASP A 768 16.15 -2.80 8.21
C ASP A 768 15.71 -2.95 6.73
N THR A 769 16.40 -2.26 5.81
CA THR A 769 16.21 -2.21 4.35
C THR A 769 14.74 -2.15 3.90
N CYS A 770 14.17 -3.23 3.38
CA CYS A 770 12.80 -3.29 2.88
C CYS A 770 11.78 -2.88 3.95
N VAL A 771 12.01 -3.28 5.21
CA VAL A 771 11.10 -3.05 6.34
C VAL A 771 11.11 -1.57 6.77
N ASP A 772 12.21 -0.84 6.58
CA ASP A 772 12.25 0.60 6.87
C ASP A 772 11.20 1.35 6.01
N CYS A 773 11.22 1.19 4.68
CA CYS A 773 10.30 1.91 3.80
C CYS A 773 8.87 1.32 3.79
N HIS A 774 8.73 0.00 3.63
CA HIS A 774 7.43 -0.64 3.37
C HIS A 774 6.59 -0.92 4.62
N MET A 775 7.17 -0.80 5.82
CA MET A 775 6.45 -1.10 7.07
C MET A 775 6.63 -0.05 8.17
N LYS A 776 7.79 0.61 8.28
CA LYS A 776 8.14 1.41 9.47
C LYS A 776 8.03 2.92 9.27
N SER A 777 8.43 3.43 8.12
CA SER A 777 8.30 4.85 7.77
C SER A 777 6.97 5.16 7.07
N THR A 778 6.41 4.22 6.32
CA THR A 778 5.06 4.36 5.76
C THR A 778 4.01 4.10 6.84
N PRO A 779 3.08 5.03 7.13
CA PRO A 779 2.03 4.81 8.11
C PRO A 779 1.03 3.73 7.66
N PRO A 780 0.44 2.97 8.60
CA PRO A 780 -0.74 2.14 8.32
C PRO A 780 -1.99 2.99 8.00
N PRO A 781 -3.02 2.42 7.34
CA PRO A 781 -4.31 3.08 7.13
C PRO A 781 -4.93 3.57 8.44
N GLU A 782 -5.49 4.78 8.47
CA GLU A 782 -5.94 5.45 9.70
C GLU A 782 -7.10 4.71 10.40
N LEU A 783 -8.11 4.24 9.65
CA LEU A 783 -9.20 3.42 10.22
C LEU A 783 -8.70 2.08 10.79
N LEU A 784 -7.54 1.60 10.35
CA LEU A 784 -6.89 0.37 10.82
C LEU A 784 -5.68 0.65 11.74
N SER A 785 -5.49 1.90 12.18
CA SER A 785 -4.46 2.25 13.17
C SER A 785 -4.72 3.57 13.90
N TYR A 786 -4.89 3.48 15.22
CA TYR A 786 -5.16 4.61 16.10
C TYR A 786 -4.02 5.64 16.09
N ASN A 787 -4.28 6.82 15.53
CA ASN A 787 -3.30 7.86 15.22
C ASN A 787 -2.12 7.33 14.37
N SER A 788 -2.38 6.40 13.44
CA SER A 788 -1.42 5.78 12.52
C SER A 788 -0.15 5.19 13.18
N ASN A 789 -0.30 4.59 14.36
CA ASN A 789 0.81 4.02 15.14
C ASN A 789 1.19 2.59 14.71
N GLY A 790 2.46 2.25 14.95
CA GLY A 790 3.00 0.91 14.71
C GLY A 790 3.34 0.63 13.25
N ALA A 791 3.95 -0.53 13.00
CA ALA A 791 4.40 -0.91 11.66
C ALA A 791 3.22 -1.31 10.75
N ASN A 792 3.16 -0.71 9.57
CA ASN A 792 2.23 -1.01 8.48
C ASN A 792 2.43 -2.44 7.95
N HIS A 793 1.34 -3.23 7.92
CA HIS A 793 1.32 -4.59 7.39
C HIS A 793 0.61 -4.71 6.02
N THR A 794 0.28 -3.60 5.36
CA THR A 794 -0.13 -3.61 3.93
C THR A 794 1.05 -3.82 2.98
N PHE A 795 2.29 -3.56 3.46
CA PHE A 795 3.56 -3.62 2.72
C PHE A 795 3.70 -2.65 1.52
N TYR A 796 2.73 -1.79 1.26
CA TYR A 796 2.87 -0.70 0.29
C TYR A 796 3.62 0.47 0.93
N ALA A 797 4.61 1.01 0.21
CA ALA A 797 5.34 2.21 0.63
C ALA A 797 4.64 3.47 0.11
N GLU A 798 4.61 4.55 0.91
CA GLU A 798 4.06 5.85 0.48
C GLU A 798 5.17 6.70 -0.17
N LEU A 799 4.87 7.34 -1.31
CA LEU A 799 5.86 8.10 -2.10
C LEU A 799 6.32 9.43 -1.45
N THR A 800 5.74 9.82 -0.32
CA THR A 800 6.07 11.05 0.42
C THR A 800 7.25 10.86 1.37
N ILE A 801 7.47 9.64 1.90
CA ILE A 801 8.46 9.33 2.95
C ILE A 801 9.91 9.67 2.55
N CYS A 802 10.16 9.90 1.24
CA CYS A 802 11.44 10.38 0.73
C CYS A 802 11.92 11.66 1.46
N SER A 803 11.01 12.55 1.88
CA SER A 803 11.39 13.80 2.56
C SER A 803 11.96 13.62 3.98
N ASP A 804 11.83 12.44 4.58
CA ASP A 804 12.34 12.16 5.94
C ASP A 804 13.86 11.96 5.96
N CYS A 805 14.44 11.57 4.82
CA CYS A 805 15.88 11.33 4.66
C CYS A 805 16.52 12.21 3.57
N HIS A 806 15.74 12.71 2.60
CA HIS A 806 16.21 13.58 1.53
C HIS A 806 15.76 15.04 1.73
N SER A 807 16.09 15.91 0.78
CA SER A 807 15.57 17.28 0.78
C SER A 807 14.06 17.25 0.49
N PRO A 808 13.21 18.07 1.15
CA PRO A 808 11.76 18.14 0.89
C PRO A 808 11.38 18.74 -0.49
N PHE A 809 12.36 18.82 -1.40
CA PHE A 809 12.20 19.22 -2.80
C PHE A 809 12.62 18.09 -3.78
N LEU A 810 12.90 16.88 -3.27
CA LEU A 810 13.09 15.68 -4.07
C LEU A 810 11.85 14.80 -3.87
N LEU A 811 11.07 14.61 -4.93
CA LEU A 811 9.90 13.75 -4.98
C LEU A 811 10.26 12.42 -5.64
N ALA A 812 9.46 11.36 -5.37
CA ALA A 812 9.63 10.08 -6.06
C ALA A 812 9.60 10.23 -7.59
N ALA A 813 8.67 11.04 -8.13
CA ALA A 813 8.54 11.35 -9.55
C ALA A 813 9.83 11.92 -10.19
N ASP A 814 10.65 12.69 -9.45
CA ASP A 814 11.93 13.22 -9.97
C ASP A 814 12.94 12.10 -10.32
N ILE A 815 12.71 10.88 -9.86
CA ILE A 815 13.43 9.66 -10.24
C ILE A 815 12.61 8.82 -11.22
N GLN A 816 11.34 8.55 -10.89
CA GLN A 816 10.50 7.58 -11.59
C GLN A 816 10.22 7.99 -13.04
N ASP A 817 9.88 9.26 -13.31
CA ASP A 817 9.63 9.79 -14.67
C ASP A 817 10.84 9.56 -15.61
N GLY A 818 12.06 9.68 -15.06
CA GLY A 818 13.30 9.50 -15.80
C GLY A 818 13.60 8.03 -16.12
N VAL A 819 13.27 7.13 -15.20
CA VAL A 819 13.44 5.68 -15.38
C VAL A 819 12.36 5.12 -16.31
N GLU A 820 11.10 5.56 -16.18
CA GLU A 820 10.01 5.21 -17.10
C GLU A 820 10.34 5.63 -18.55
N GLN A 821 10.86 6.85 -18.75
CA GLN A 821 11.29 7.32 -20.07
C GLN A 821 12.42 6.44 -20.65
N LEU A 822 13.40 6.02 -19.84
CA LEU A 822 14.47 5.14 -20.28
C LEU A 822 13.97 3.70 -20.55
N LEU A 823 13.00 3.21 -19.79
CA LEU A 823 12.39 1.91 -19.94
C LEU A 823 11.59 1.83 -21.26
N GLY A 824 10.78 2.86 -21.56
CA GLY A 824 10.06 2.98 -22.82
C GLY A 824 10.99 3.15 -24.04
N GLN A 825 12.08 3.92 -23.90
CA GLN A 825 13.12 3.97 -24.95
C GLN A 825 13.72 2.59 -25.22
N LEU A 826 14.07 1.84 -24.17
CA LEU A 826 14.60 0.48 -24.32
C LEU A 826 13.58 -0.46 -24.97
N GLU A 827 12.30 -0.34 -24.63
CA GLU A 827 11.22 -1.12 -25.23
C GLU A 827 11.11 -0.88 -26.74
N GLU A 828 11.09 0.38 -27.20
CA GLU A 828 11.05 0.72 -28.63
C GLU A 828 12.19 0.04 -29.41
N TYR A 829 13.40 0.02 -28.85
CA TYR A 829 14.54 -0.65 -29.49
C TYR A 829 14.50 -2.18 -29.40
N VAL A 830 14.03 -2.77 -28.29
CA VAL A 830 13.84 -4.23 -28.16
C VAL A 830 12.75 -4.73 -29.12
N LEU A 831 11.66 -3.99 -29.28
CA LEU A 831 10.61 -4.26 -30.28
C LEU A 831 11.15 -4.17 -31.71
N ALA A 832 11.91 -3.10 -32.03
CA ALA A 832 12.57 -2.96 -33.32
C ALA A 832 13.57 -4.09 -33.61
N GLY A 833 14.32 -4.54 -32.60
CA GLY A 833 15.25 -5.66 -32.70
C GLY A 833 14.55 -7.00 -32.99
N HIS A 834 13.40 -7.27 -32.36
CA HIS A 834 12.59 -8.44 -32.70
C HIS A 834 12.06 -8.35 -34.14
N LEU A 835 11.56 -7.19 -34.59
CA LEU A 835 11.06 -7.02 -35.96
C LEU A 835 12.14 -7.17 -37.04
N ASP A 836 13.34 -6.59 -36.84
CA ASP A 836 14.45 -6.74 -37.80
C ASP A 836 14.95 -8.20 -37.83
N LEU A 837 14.96 -8.90 -36.69
CA LEU A 837 15.25 -10.34 -36.64
C LEU A 837 14.23 -11.18 -37.43
N LEU A 838 12.92 -10.92 -37.28
CA LEU A 838 11.89 -11.63 -38.02
C LEU A 838 11.99 -11.36 -39.54
N ASP A 839 12.23 -10.09 -39.93
CA ASP A 839 12.45 -9.70 -41.33
C ASP A 839 13.73 -10.33 -41.92
N GLU A 840 14.84 -10.36 -41.19
CA GLU A 840 16.07 -11.01 -41.66
C GLU A 840 15.87 -12.50 -41.90
N GLN A 841 15.16 -13.21 -41.03
CA GLN A 841 14.85 -14.64 -41.23
C GLN A 841 13.91 -14.88 -42.43
N ILE A 842 12.89 -14.03 -42.60
CA ILE A 842 12.00 -14.10 -43.78
C ILE A 842 12.78 -13.77 -45.07
N ALA A 843 13.67 -12.78 -45.04
CA ALA A 843 14.53 -12.41 -46.17
C ALA A 843 15.56 -13.50 -46.54
N LEU A 844 15.94 -14.37 -45.59
CA LEU A 844 16.73 -15.58 -45.84
C LEU A 844 15.90 -16.73 -46.46
N GLY A 845 14.58 -16.59 -46.53
CA GLY A 845 13.65 -17.57 -47.10
C GLY A 845 13.10 -18.60 -46.10
N ASN A 846 13.20 -18.31 -44.80
CA ASN A 846 12.52 -19.07 -43.74
C ASN A 846 11.08 -18.53 -43.55
N THR A 847 10.24 -19.26 -42.83
CA THR A 847 8.94 -18.76 -42.34
C THR A 847 8.92 -18.77 -40.82
N ILE A 848 8.22 -17.82 -40.20
CA ILE A 848 8.10 -17.74 -38.73
C ILE A 848 6.80 -18.40 -38.32
N ASP A 849 6.84 -19.36 -37.40
CA ASP A 849 5.66 -20.06 -36.90
C ASP A 849 5.50 -19.82 -35.40
N PHE A 850 4.42 -19.14 -35.02
CA PHE A 850 4.09 -18.85 -33.63
C PHE A 850 3.32 -20.03 -33.05
N ASN A 851 4.04 -21.02 -32.52
CA ASN A 851 3.48 -22.22 -31.85
C ASN A 851 2.46 -23.03 -32.69
N GLY A 852 2.45 -22.89 -34.02
CA GLY A 852 1.45 -23.48 -34.93
C GLY A 852 0.11 -22.76 -34.98
N ASP A 853 -0.07 -21.66 -34.24
CA ASP A 853 -1.30 -20.86 -34.21
C ASP A 853 -1.36 -19.85 -35.37
N VAL A 854 -0.21 -19.26 -35.76
CA VAL A 854 -0.06 -18.43 -36.97
C VAL A 854 1.34 -18.54 -37.58
N THR A 855 1.40 -18.77 -38.90
CA THR A 855 2.65 -18.76 -39.68
C THR A 855 2.76 -17.47 -40.51
N VAL A 856 3.83 -16.69 -40.30
CA VAL A 856 4.11 -15.44 -41.03
C VAL A 856 5.14 -15.70 -42.15
N THR A 857 4.84 -15.17 -43.35
CA THR A 857 5.70 -15.32 -44.54
C THR A 857 6.13 -14.01 -45.19
N ASP A 858 5.56 -12.89 -44.77
CA ASP A 858 5.99 -11.52 -45.07
C ASP A 858 5.87 -10.72 -43.77
N VAL A 859 6.91 -9.99 -43.35
CA VAL A 859 6.87 -9.22 -42.10
C VAL A 859 5.81 -8.11 -42.16
N ALA A 860 5.40 -7.69 -43.37
CA ALA A 860 4.35 -6.70 -43.57
C ALA A 860 2.94 -7.20 -43.22
N ASP A 861 2.76 -8.51 -42.96
CA ASP A 861 1.49 -9.07 -42.43
C ASP A 861 1.33 -8.85 -40.91
N ILE A 862 2.41 -8.48 -40.20
CA ILE A 862 2.38 -8.11 -38.77
C ILE A 862 1.95 -6.64 -38.64
N ASP A 863 0.82 -6.39 -37.98
CA ASP A 863 0.30 -5.04 -37.74
C ASP A 863 0.89 -4.39 -36.48
N GLU A 864 1.14 -5.19 -35.45
CA GLU A 864 1.60 -4.77 -34.12
C GLU A 864 2.37 -5.89 -33.41
N ILE A 865 3.33 -5.50 -32.56
CA ILE A 865 4.13 -6.38 -31.71
C ILE A 865 4.30 -5.71 -30.34
N VAL A 866 4.23 -6.48 -29.27
CA VAL A 866 4.36 -6.04 -27.86
C VAL A 866 5.41 -6.91 -27.16
N PHE A 867 6.22 -6.35 -26.27
CA PHE A 867 7.27 -7.09 -25.56
C PHE A 867 6.85 -7.39 -24.11
N GLY A 868 7.48 -8.39 -23.49
CA GLY A 868 7.27 -8.71 -22.08
C GLY A 868 7.79 -10.08 -21.72
N SER A 869 7.06 -10.77 -20.84
CA SER A 869 7.34 -12.15 -20.48
C SER A 869 6.05 -12.94 -20.24
N PHE A 870 6.08 -14.24 -20.56
CA PHE A 870 4.99 -15.16 -20.28
C PHE A 870 5.55 -16.43 -19.64
N ARG A 871 4.99 -16.81 -18.48
CA ARG A 871 5.43 -17.97 -17.67
C ARG A 871 6.96 -18.00 -17.42
N GLY A 872 7.55 -16.83 -17.18
CA GLY A 872 8.97 -16.67 -16.83
C GLY A 872 9.97 -16.85 -17.97
N ARG A 873 9.52 -16.79 -19.23
CA ARG A 873 10.36 -16.63 -20.43
C ARG A 873 10.08 -15.26 -21.04
N GLN A 874 11.06 -14.64 -21.69
CA GLN A 874 10.80 -13.49 -22.55
C GLN A 874 9.77 -13.87 -23.61
N ALA A 875 8.90 -12.94 -23.98
CA ALA A 875 7.77 -13.19 -24.87
C ALA A 875 7.48 -11.97 -25.75
N ILE A 876 6.86 -12.23 -26.91
CA ILE A 876 6.29 -11.19 -27.77
C ILE A 876 4.81 -11.47 -28.04
N GLY A 877 3.98 -10.46 -27.84
CA GLY A 877 2.59 -10.42 -28.31
C GLY A 877 2.55 -10.00 -29.77
N VAL A 878 1.69 -10.60 -30.61
CA VAL A 878 1.60 -10.26 -32.04
C VAL A 878 0.17 -10.14 -32.55
N THR A 879 -0.09 -9.07 -33.30
CA THR A 879 -1.28 -8.93 -34.15
C THR A 879 -0.88 -9.12 -35.60
N VAL A 880 -1.52 -10.08 -36.29
CA VAL A 880 -1.25 -10.42 -37.70
C VAL A 880 -2.53 -10.27 -38.52
N SER A 881 -2.48 -9.43 -39.56
CA SER A 881 -3.63 -9.13 -40.42
C SER A 881 -4.91 -8.71 -39.68
N GLY A 882 -4.77 -7.91 -38.63
CA GLY A 882 -5.86 -7.44 -37.77
C GLY A 882 -6.48 -8.49 -36.83
N VAL A 883 -5.80 -9.62 -36.60
CA VAL A 883 -6.14 -10.60 -35.55
C VAL A 883 -5.03 -10.60 -34.51
N ASP A 884 -5.38 -10.33 -33.26
CA ASP A 884 -4.50 -10.49 -32.10
C ASP A 884 -4.43 -11.98 -31.71
N TYR A 885 -3.21 -12.49 -31.51
CA TYR A 885 -2.93 -13.87 -31.10
C TYR A 885 -2.37 -13.97 -29.67
N GLY A 886 -2.16 -12.85 -28.98
CA GLY A 886 -1.57 -12.81 -27.65
C GLY A 886 -0.07 -13.12 -27.62
N PHE A 887 0.46 -13.39 -26.41
CA PHE A 887 1.89 -13.54 -26.13
C PHE A 887 2.43 -14.95 -26.38
N PHE A 888 3.45 -15.05 -27.23
CA PHE A 888 4.26 -16.24 -27.45
C PHE A 888 5.60 -16.11 -26.75
N ARG A 889 6.01 -17.12 -25.98
CA ARG A 889 7.36 -17.19 -25.39
C ARG A 889 8.37 -17.35 -26.51
N LEU A 890 9.50 -16.65 -26.48
CA LEU A 890 10.48 -16.74 -27.58
C LEU A 890 10.88 -18.20 -27.94
N PRO A 891 11.08 -19.13 -26.99
CA PRO A 891 11.38 -20.54 -27.31
C PRO A 891 10.25 -21.35 -27.95
N ASP A 892 9.02 -20.82 -28.03
CA ASP A 892 7.87 -21.46 -28.70
C ASP A 892 7.66 -20.94 -30.15
N ILE A 893 8.52 -20.00 -30.59
CA ILE A 893 8.45 -19.40 -31.92
C ILE A 893 9.49 -20.09 -32.80
N ASP A 894 9.02 -20.83 -33.79
CA ASP A 894 9.84 -21.64 -34.69
C ASP A 894 10.22 -20.86 -35.95
N VAL A 895 11.51 -20.89 -36.30
CA VAL A 895 12.06 -20.37 -37.56
C VAL A 895 12.23 -21.55 -38.50
N VAL A 896 11.24 -21.73 -39.38
CA VAL A 896 11.11 -22.90 -40.26
C VAL A 896 11.87 -22.65 -41.56
N GLY A 897 13.09 -23.18 -41.64
CA GLY A 897 13.95 -23.12 -42.82
C GLY A 897 14.25 -24.50 -43.43
N ALA A 898 15.47 -24.69 -43.93
CA ALA A 898 15.99 -26.01 -44.32
C ALA A 898 16.11 -26.98 -43.11
N THR A 899 16.16 -26.41 -41.91
CA THR A 899 15.99 -27.05 -40.60
C THR A 899 15.20 -26.06 -39.73
N THR A 900 14.25 -26.54 -38.94
CA THR A 900 13.58 -25.70 -37.93
C THR A 900 14.52 -25.48 -36.74
N VAL A 901 14.55 -24.25 -36.24
CA VAL A 901 15.26 -23.81 -35.01
C VAL A 901 14.37 -22.81 -34.28
N THR A 902 14.53 -22.67 -32.97
CA THR A 902 13.75 -21.70 -32.18
C THR A 902 14.29 -20.28 -32.35
N LEU A 903 13.44 -19.25 -32.19
CA LEU A 903 13.84 -17.84 -32.34
C LEU A 903 15.06 -17.42 -31.49
N PRO A 904 15.24 -17.89 -30.23
CA PRO A 904 16.45 -17.63 -29.44
C PRO A 904 17.75 -18.25 -29.96
N GLU A 905 17.68 -19.22 -30.88
CA GLU A 905 18.87 -19.82 -31.49
C GLU A 905 19.39 -19.02 -32.70
N VAL A 906 18.62 -18.04 -33.17
CA VAL A 906 18.99 -17.11 -34.25
C VAL A 906 18.99 -15.63 -33.85
N ALA A 907 18.49 -15.30 -32.65
CA ALA A 907 18.57 -13.96 -32.07
C ALA A 907 20.02 -13.56 -31.75
N ASP A 908 20.31 -12.26 -31.80
CA ASP A 908 21.58 -11.74 -31.27
C ASP A 908 21.56 -11.75 -29.74
N ASP A 909 22.72 -12.05 -29.14
CA ASP A 909 22.90 -12.07 -27.69
C ASP A 909 22.61 -10.71 -27.04
N VAL A 910 22.83 -9.60 -27.76
CA VAL A 910 22.49 -8.24 -27.30
C VAL A 910 20.97 -8.08 -27.11
N LEU A 911 20.15 -8.61 -28.03
CA LEU A 911 18.69 -8.50 -27.96
C LEU A 911 18.13 -9.23 -26.73
N LEU A 912 18.61 -10.44 -26.46
CA LEU A 912 18.16 -11.25 -25.32
C LEU A 912 18.60 -10.66 -23.96
N LYS A 913 19.78 -10.01 -23.92
CA LYS A 913 20.27 -9.27 -22.75
C LYS A 913 19.50 -7.97 -22.51
N ALA A 914 19.22 -7.21 -23.57
CA ALA A 914 18.41 -6.00 -23.49
C ALA A 914 16.98 -6.31 -23.03
N GLY A 915 16.37 -7.37 -23.56
CA GLY A 915 15.07 -7.87 -23.13
C GLY A 915 15.05 -8.37 -21.68
N TRP A 916 16.16 -8.95 -21.17
CA TRP A 916 16.31 -9.25 -19.74
C TRP A 916 16.36 -7.97 -18.89
N ASN A 917 17.22 -7.02 -19.26
CA ASN A 917 17.41 -5.76 -18.54
C ASN A 917 16.11 -4.94 -18.46
N TRP A 918 15.31 -4.90 -19.55
CA TRP A 918 13.98 -4.30 -19.54
C TRP A 918 13.04 -5.00 -18.56
N ASN A 919 12.95 -6.34 -18.60
CA ASN A 919 12.10 -7.11 -17.69
C ASN A 919 12.54 -6.97 -16.22
N LEU A 920 13.84 -6.76 -15.95
CA LEU A 920 14.35 -6.53 -14.60
C LEU A 920 13.77 -5.23 -14.01
N ILE A 921 13.96 -4.08 -14.68
CA ILE A 921 13.46 -2.80 -14.14
C ILE A 921 11.92 -2.72 -14.18
N ASN A 922 11.27 -3.35 -15.16
CA ASN A 922 9.81 -3.44 -15.21
C ASN A 922 9.23 -4.29 -14.05
N TYR A 923 9.89 -5.40 -13.66
CA TYR A 923 9.43 -6.27 -12.56
C TYR A 923 9.93 -5.87 -11.17
N ASP A 924 10.80 -4.87 -11.08
CA ASP A 924 11.16 -4.21 -9.83
C ASP A 924 9.99 -3.36 -9.30
N GLY A 925 9.27 -2.70 -10.20
CA GLY A 925 8.07 -1.92 -9.90
C GLY A 925 8.31 -0.60 -9.17
N SER A 926 9.48 -0.36 -8.58
CA SER A 926 9.79 0.90 -7.91
C SER A 926 10.13 2.04 -8.86
N MET A 927 10.20 1.75 -10.18
CA MET A 927 10.73 2.65 -11.22
C MET A 927 12.07 3.26 -10.80
N GLY A 928 12.96 2.40 -10.30
CA GLY A 928 14.33 2.72 -9.94
C GLY A 928 14.55 3.32 -8.55
N ILE A 929 13.51 3.57 -7.74
CA ILE A 929 13.68 4.04 -6.35
C ILE A 929 14.61 3.12 -5.56
N HIS A 930 14.55 1.79 -5.71
CA HIS A 930 15.45 0.87 -5.01
C HIS A 930 16.94 1.14 -5.30
N ASN A 931 17.30 1.48 -6.55
CA ASN A 931 18.66 1.80 -6.93
C ASN A 931 18.70 2.74 -8.17
N PRO A 932 18.61 4.07 -7.98
CA PRO A 932 18.39 5.01 -9.08
C PRO A 932 19.54 5.06 -10.09
N PHE A 933 20.79 5.00 -9.60
CA PHE A 933 21.98 5.00 -10.44
C PHE A 933 22.08 3.73 -11.28
N TYR A 934 21.97 2.56 -10.65
CA TYR A 934 22.01 1.27 -11.32
C TYR A 934 20.93 1.15 -12.39
N SER A 935 19.68 1.48 -12.04
CA SER A 935 18.54 1.41 -12.98
C SER A 935 18.74 2.31 -14.19
N SER A 936 19.25 3.53 -13.99
CA SER A 936 19.53 4.47 -15.07
C SER A 936 20.68 4.01 -15.97
N GLU A 937 21.79 3.54 -15.37
CA GLU A 937 22.98 3.07 -16.09
C GLU A 937 22.66 1.80 -16.91
N LEU A 938 21.94 0.85 -16.31
CA LEU A 938 21.49 -0.40 -16.91
C LEU A 938 20.62 -0.18 -18.15
N LEU A 939 19.64 0.73 -18.08
CA LEU A 939 18.75 1.04 -19.20
C LEU A 939 19.49 1.80 -20.31
N ILE A 940 20.37 2.75 -19.95
CA ILE A 940 21.21 3.48 -20.91
C ILE A 940 22.15 2.52 -21.65
N ALA A 941 22.85 1.63 -20.93
CA ALA A 941 23.79 0.69 -21.53
C ALA A 941 23.08 -0.31 -22.47
N ALA A 942 21.96 -0.88 -22.04
CA ALA A 942 21.15 -1.78 -22.89
C ALA A 942 20.60 -1.08 -24.14
N ARG A 943 20.15 0.18 -24.00
CA ARG A 943 19.65 0.99 -25.12
C ARG A 943 20.76 1.28 -26.13
N ASP A 944 21.94 1.67 -25.66
CA ASP A 944 23.05 2.09 -26.53
C ASP A 944 23.67 0.90 -27.28
N GLU A 945 23.72 -0.29 -26.67
CA GLU A 945 24.07 -1.55 -27.36
C GLU A 945 22.99 -1.97 -28.38
N MET A 946 21.70 -1.80 -28.08
CA MET A 946 20.62 -2.03 -29.06
C MET A 946 20.69 -1.04 -30.26
N ILE A 947 21.03 0.22 -30.00
CA ILE A 947 21.31 1.22 -31.06
C ILE A 947 22.51 0.78 -31.91
N ALA A 948 23.55 0.22 -31.30
CA ALA A 948 24.72 -0.29 -32.00
C ALA A 948 24.39 -1.51 -32.88
N LEU A 949 23.60 -2.46 -32.37
CA LEU A 949 23.11 -3.64 -33.11
C LEU A 949 22.34 -3.22 -34.37
N LEU A 950 21.28 -2.42 -34.21
CA LEU A 950 20.41 -1.96 -35.29
C LEU A 950 21.15 -1.06 -36.30
N SER A 951 22.13 -0.28 -35.84
CA SER A 951 23.01 0.50 -36.73
C SER A 951 23.99 -0.39 -37.50
N GLY A 952 24.46 -1.47 -36.89
CA GLY A 952 25.42 -2.43 -37.45
C GLY A 952 24.84 -3.24 -38.61
N GLY A 953 23.61 -3.71 -38.51
CA GLY A 953 22.88 -4.41 -39.60
C GLY A 953 22.81 -3.59 -40.90
N GLY A 954 22.76 -2.26 -40.76
CA GLY A 954 22.80 -1.30 -41.88
C GLY A 954 23.98 -1.47 -42.83
N ALA A 955 25.09 -2.08 -42.40
CA ALA A 955 26.26 -2.39 -43.24
C ALA A 955 25.98 -3.39 -44.38
N ARG A 956 24.85 -4.13 -44.35
CA ARG A 956 24.41 -4.98 -45.46
C ARG A 956 23.26 -4.40 -46.29
N ARG A 957 22.50 -3.41 -45.78
CA ARG A 957 21.24 -2.96 -46.41
C ARG A 957 21.24 -1.53 -46.98
N ARG A 958 22.40 -0.85 -47.11
CA ARG A 958 22.52 0.48 -47.80
C ARG A 958 23.61 0.60 -48.88
N ALA A 959 23.92 -0.50 -49.60
CA ALA A 959 24.91 -0.48 -50.69
C ALA A 959 24.34 -0.01 -52.05
N ASP A 960 23.07 -0.29 -52.37
CA ASP A 960 22.48 -0.11 -53.71
C ASP A 960 21.39 0.98 -53.78
N SER A 961 21.79 2.26 -53.65
CA SER A 961 20.98 3.38 -54.21
C SER A 961 21.73 4.71 -54.40
N VAL A 962 22.95 4.89 -53.87
CA VAL A 962 23.65 6.19 -53.89
C VAL A 962 24.55 6.34 -55.13
N THR A 963 23.93 6.48 -56.29
CA THR A 963 24.57 7.07 -57.49
C THR A 963 23.69 8.15 -58.11
N GLY A 964 23.54 9.26 -57.37
CA GLY A 964 23.22 10.59 -57.90
C GLY A 964 21.82 10.82 -58.47
N ASP A 965 21.10 11.73 -57.81
CA ASP A 965 20.90 13.06 -58.43
C ASP A 965 20.86 14.13 -57.33
N SER A 966 20.99 15.41 -57.69
CA SER A 966 20.92 16.54 -56.76
C SER A 966 19.81 17.53 -57.17
N ASP A 967 18.58 17.23 -56.77
CA ASP A 967 17.50 18.21 -56.70
C ASP A 967 16.70 18.03 -55.39
N GLY A 968 16.24 19.13 -54.81
CA GLY A 968 15.61 19.15 -53.50
C GLY A 968 14.11 19.41 -53.58
N THR A 969 13.27 18.41 -53.28
CA THR A 969 11.92 18.59 -52.71
C THR A 969 11.27 17.26 -52.29
N ARG A 970 10.33 17.34 -51.33
CA ARG A 970 9.45 16.26 -50.82
C ARG A 970 10.13 15.32 -49.78
N PRO A 971 9.38 14.47 -49.05
CA PRO A 971 9.10 14.78 -47.64
C PRO A 971 9.66 13.72 -46.67
N GLY A 972 9.64 14.04 -45.37
CA GLY A 972 10.09 13.13 -44.32
C GLY A 972 9.28 11.83 -44.21
N PRO A 973 9.83 10.81 -43.51
CA PRO A 973 9.13 9.55 -43.26
C PRO A 973 7.86 9.78 -42.44
N ARG A 974 6.88 8.88 -42.59
CA ARG A 974 5.64 8.94 -41.81
C ARG A 974 5.87 8.32 -40.45
N GLN A 975 5.72 9.11 -39.39
CA GLN A 975 5.34 8.56 -38.09
C GLN A 975 4.00 7.80 -38.28
N ARG A 976 4.00 6.48 -38.03
CA ARG A 976 2.78 5.75 -37.73
C ARG A 976 2.56 5.97 -36.23
N LEU A 977 1.42 6.55 -35.86
CA LEU A 977 1.11 6.85 -34.46
C LEU A 977 0.93 5.55 -33.67
N LEU A 978 1.94 5.18 -32.88
CA LEU A 978 1.75 4.35 -31.70
C LEU A 978 0.76 5.06 -30.77
N ARG A 979 -0.04 4.28 -30.04
CA ARG A 979 -0.91 4.78 -28.98
C ARG A 979 -0.43 4.19 -27.66
N PRO A 980 -0.41 4.95 -26.56
CA PRO A 980 -0.33 4.34 -25.24
C PRO A 980 -1.58 3.49 -25.02
N GLY A 981 -1.39 2.17 -24.97
CA GLY A 981 -2.39 1.21 -24.51
C GLY A 981 -2.38 1.16 -22.99
N SER A 982 -3.55 1.00 -22.36
CA SER A 982 -3.64 0.76 -20.92
C SER A 982 -3.25 -0.68 -20.63
N LEU A 983 -2.21 -0.88 -19.82
CA LEU A 983 -1.94 -2.15 -19.17
C LEU A 983 -2.60 -2.14 -17.78
N ARG A 984 -3.54 -3.06 -17.61
CA ARG A 984 -3.91 -3.73 -16.35
C ARG A 984 -3.83 -5.22 -16.66
#